data_AF-R4KJ92-F1
#
_entry.id   AF-R4KJ92-F1
#
_cell.length_a   1.000
_cell.length_b   1.000
_cell.length_c   1.000
_cell.angle_alpha   90.00
_cell.angle_beta   90.00
_cell.angle_gamma   90.00
#
_symmetry.space_group_name_H-M   'P 1'
#
loop_
_entity.id
_entity.type
_entity.pdbx_description
1 polymer ?
#
loop_
_entity_poly.entity_id
_entity_poly.type
_entity_poly.pdbx_seq_one_letter_code
_entity_poly.pdbx_strand_id
1 'polypeptide(L)'
;MQNQSIEHFFSGVDKLTQTYLTQEEVPNVVIMGPYNSGKSTLINNLLGHHLSPVNIIPTTPAPVRFSYGERFLARVYFTDRQMHVLTAGELTGLLTRKEPPGGGITNVEVQYKHELLKKLHIIDTPGIDALHEPSSLLSRLPKCEYIVYLLQQRGLNEADRRYIEKLVRSNKPLNISFWINCNLGVYDGTSLKESRQFLRQICATEVPVYLINTMDNQDIIKIQLFIENQAAIFKLRRITDKLRKLDLQIPGIITDSMRANDDAKFMVQFWAAIEQARLIIQGQNMLKTLTPVSQQIASLMEKTDRPAVDPGGVSIVYKTTGPKRDIVLIREKILSLVEQAINDPSLKPYTDSIRQLESLHGQLKKENYLVTAAGGFSSGKSTFFNALMGEAILPAQNSPTTFTITRLKHGVHKKAIINYARQVVIPTHQMENQQAILCRYELATLEHWISDSKLVEHVYAMEKSKNGRLTKITATELLQQIELLKKSFARVKRDFSSKRRPWKSLFKKVPAQMFLSSELADYFVIHFKDTVRQELNLDTPGDRTTLAKIAGSHLALRVSDIVIEHPAESLRLATFVDTPGLDSVYHHHREITTRYLPLSDCFLFFLNGKHILTQPDMGIVKLIHRAMQKERQPSHKLFIIVNFADTLTVQERNNVYSYLQENLVKPSRGIVDPGNIFFISALDALTGRDRIAFPRIMKHLKEHIWELRCANNYRVFMENFKKAMPVQIDPNSQDANKENQLALLKNEVQTLLVKIKQRMAYWQEQITSFNNQEDFRGFREGQKSIKKGFLGLSRTSVTVPSCQDMSTSINMLLNDFHHKWKTHTSDLTPYEVNTTSLQNTIDHLLENFKLTRAHSILSQYINIQESRIESSINDMERQIKINLKSKAPEPERQNISPTALIIAHQYIAKMNQLEKETFGSIQQ
;
A
#
# COMPACT_ATOMS: atom_id res chain seq x y z
N MET A 1 -39.35 -34.83 6.44
CA MET A 1 -39.80 -34.22 7.72
C MET A 1 -39.14 -32.86 8.00
N GLN A 2 -37.80 -32.70 7.95
CA GLN A 2 -37.14 -31.40 8.28
C GLN A 2 -37.54 -30.20 7.40
N ASN A 3 -37.74 -30.38 6.08
CA ASN A 3 -38.18 -29.26 5.20
C ASN A 3 -39.65 -28.85 5.42
N GLN A 4 -40.52 -29.79 5.79
CA GLN A 4 -41.94 -29.53 6.00
C GLN A 4 -42.20 -28.63 7.23
N SER A 5 -41.39 -28.75 8.29
CA SER A 5 -41.49 -27.87 9.46
C SER A 5 -41.08 -26.43 9.16
N ILE A 6 -40.07 -26.23 8.30
CA ILE A 6 -39.59 -24.92 7.88
C ILE A 6 -40.64 -24.21 7.02
N GLU A 7 -41.20 -24.90 6.04
CA GLU A 7 -42.27 -24.36 5.18
C GLU A 7 -43.52 -24.00 5.97
N HIS A 8 -43.94 -24.87 6.91
CA HIS A 8 -45.09 -24.61 7.77
C HIS A 8 -44.88 -23.35 8.62
N PHE A 9 -43.69 -23.18 9.20
CA PHE A 9 -43.35 -21.99 9.98
C PHE A 9 -43.45 -20.71 9.14
N PHE A 10 -42.82 -20.66 7.96
CA PHE A 10 -42.86 -19.47 7.12
C PHE A 10 -44.27 -19.17 6.59
N SER A 11 -45.02 -20.19 6.18
CA SER A 11 -46.42 -20.02 5.74
C SER A 11 -47.30 -19.40 6.84
N GLY A 12 -47.15 -19.86 8.09
CA GLY A 12 -47.90 -19.30 9.21
C GLY A 12 -47.47 -17.86 9.55
N VAL A 13 -46.18 -17.54 9.47
CA VAL A 13 -45.66 -16.17 9.61
C VAL A 13 -46.20 -15.25 8.52
N ASP A 14 -46.26 -15.71 7.28
CA ASP A 14 -46.73 -14.91 6.15
C ASP A 14 -48.22 -14.59 6.27
N LYS A 15 -49.05 -15.56 6.71
CA LYS A 15 -50.47 -15.32 7.04
C LYS A 15 -50.62 -14.26 8.13
N LEU A 16 -49.86 -14.36 9.22
CA LEU A 16 -49.86 -13.36 10.29
C LEU A 16 -49.42 -11.98 9.77
N THR A 17 -48.39 -11.95 8.92
CA THR A 17 -47.86 -10.70 8.35
C THR A 17 -48.93 -10.00 7.51
N GLN A 18 -49.62 -10.73 6.64
CA GLN A 18 -50.68 -10.18 5.78
C GLN A 18 -51.84 -9.58 6.58
N THR A 19 -52.18 -10.17 7.74
CA THR A 19 -53.28 -9.69 8.58
C THR A 19 -52.89 -8.47 9.42
N TYR A 20 -51.67 -8.42 9.96
CA TYR A 20 -51.32 -7.47 11.04
C TYR A 20 -50.25 -6.44 10.67
N LEU A 21 -49.56 -6.57 9.54
CA LEU A 21 -48.47 -5.67 9.13
C LEU A 21 -48.68 -5.15 7.69
N THR A 22 -48.25 -3.92 7.44
CA THR A 22 -48.19 -3.37 6.07
C THR A 22 -46.83 -3.64 5.42
N GLN A 23 -46.73 -3.46 4.10
CA GLN A 23 -45.47 -3.62 3.35
C GLN A 23 -44.37 -2.66 3.81
N GLU A 24 -44.71 -1.49 4.35
CA GLU A 24 -43.70 -0.56 4.90
C GLU A 24 -43.15 -1.01 6.26
N GLU A 25 -43.83 -1.94 6.93
CA GLU A 25 -43.49 -2.42 8.27
C GLU A 25 -42.59 -3.66 8.28
N VAL A 26 -42.25 -4.19 7.10
CA VAL A 26 -41.30 -5.29 6.96
C VAL A 26 -39.87 -4.82 7.31
N PRO A 27 -39.02 -5.71 7.87
CA PRO A 27 -37.70 -5.32 8.35
C PRO A 27 -36.73 -4.93 7.23
N ASN A 28 -35.83 -4.00 7.53
CA ASN A 28 -34.67 -3.69 6.71
C ASN A 28 -33.50 -4.60 7.08
N VAL A 29 -33.00 -5.36 6.10
CA VAL A 29 -31.79 -6.18 6.20
C VAL A 29 -30.69 -5.52 5.39
N VAL A 30 -29.60 -5.13 6.05
CA VAL A 30 -28.48 -4.45 5.41
C VAL A 30 -27.36 -5.44 5.13
N ILE A 31 -26.86 -5.49 3.90
CA ILE A 31 -25.70 -6.29 3.52
C ILE A 31 -24.46 -5.37 3.50
N MET A 32 -23.52 -5.66 4.40
CA MET A 32 -22.34 -4.84 4.66
C MET A 32 -21.05 -5.64 4.52
N GLY A 33 -19.92 -4.95 4.43
CA GLY A 33 -18.60 -5.57 4.35
C GLY A 33 -17.65 -4.84 3.41
N PRO A 34 -16.38 -5.26 3.37
CA PRO A 34 -15.35 -4.59 2.60
C PRO A 34 -15.62 -4.65 1.10
N TYR A 35 -14.92 -3.81 0.37
CA TYR A 35 -14.96 -3.68 -1.07
C TYR A 35 -14.67 -5.04 -1.73
N ASN A 36 -15.46 -5.36 -2.76
CA ASN A 36 -15.44 -6.63 -3.48
C ASN A 36 -15.56 -7.89 -2.59
N SER A 37 -16.22 -7.81 -1.43
CA SER A 37 -16.54 -9.00 -0.61
C SER A 37 -17.67 -9.87 -1.18
N GLY A 38 -18.32 -9.46 -2.27
CA GLY A 38 -19.42 -10.17 -2.92
C GLY A 38 -20.83 -9.74 -2.48
N LYS A 39 -21.00 -8.57 -1.87
CA LYS A 39 -22.31 -8.05 -1.40
C LYS A 39 -23.34 -7.94 -2.53
N SER A 40 -23.01 -7.19 -3.59
CA SER A 40 -23.88 -6.99 -4.74
C SER A 40 -24.12 -8.29 -5.51
N THR A 41 -23.13 -9.19 -5.56
CA THR A 41 -23.27 -10.56 -6.10
C THR A 41 -24.28 -11.38 -5.30
N LEU A 42 -24.18 -11.38 -3.97
CA LEU A 42 -25.14 -12.04 -3.09
C LEU A 42 -26.56 -11.52 -3.32
N ILE A 43 -26.75 -10.21 -3.42
CA ILE A 43 -28.07 -9.61 -3.65
C ILE A 43 -28.63 -10.00 -5.01
N ASN A 44 -27.83 -9.92 -6.07
CA ASN A 44 -28.28 -10.30 -7.41
C ASN A 44 -28.70 -11.76 -7.47
N ASN A 45 -27.97 -12.65 -6.80
CA ASN A 45 -28.30 -14.08 -6.75
C ASN A 45 -29.49 -14.37 -5.83
N LEU A 46 -29.69 -13.61 -4.75
CA LEU A 46 -30.90 -13.67 -3.90
C LEU A 46 -32.17 -13.20 -4.64
N LEU A 47 -32.04 -12.25 -5.58
CA LEU A 47 -33.16 -11.69 -6.34
C LEU A 47 -33.33 -12.31 -7.73
N GLY A 48 -32.42 -13.21 -8.13
CA GLY A 48 -32.41 -13.87 -9.44
C GLY A 48 -32.16 -12.95 -10.63
N HIS A 49 -31.73 -11.70 -10.42
CA HIS A 49 -31.50 -10.70 -11.47
C HIS A 49 -30.34 -9.76 -11.12
N HIS A 50 -29.63 -9.26 -12.14
CA HIS A 50 -28.55 -8.28 -12.00
C HIS A 50 -29.10 -6.86 -11.79
N LEU A 51 -29.50 -6.54 -10.56
CA LEU A 51 -30.09 -5.25 -10.19
C LEU A 51 -29.11 -4.32 -9.46
N SER A 52 -28.18 -4.86 -8.68
CA SER A 52 -27.11 -4.11 -8.03
C SER A 52 -25.81 -4.15 -8.87
N PRO A 53 -25.10 -3.03 -9.05
CA PRO A 53 -23.90 -3.00 -9.88
C PRO A 53 -22.77 -3.85 -9.29
N VAL A 54 -22.17 -4.72 -10.12
CA VAL A 54 -20.99 -5.53 -9.77
C VAL A 54 -19.84 -5.11 -10.66
N ASN A 55 -18.70 -4.72 -10.08
CA ASN A 55 -17.51 -4.34 -10.85
C ASN A 55 -16.22 -4.57 -10.04
N ILE A 56 -15.09 -4.58 -10.75
CA ILE A 56 -13.72 -4.77 -10.24
C ILE A 56 -13.11 -3.48 -9.66
N ILE A 57 -13.72 -2.33 -9.93
CA ILE A 57 -13.43 -1.02 -9.32
C ILE A 57 -14.60 -0.65 -8.37
N PRO A 58 -14.39 0.12 -7.29
CA PRO A 58 -15.50 0.60 -6.46
C PRO A 58 -16.61 1.29 -7.26
N THR A 59 -17.76 0.61 -7.44
CA THR A 59 -18.89 1.06 -8.27
C THR A 59 -20.19 1.33 -7.54
N THR A 60 -20.30 1.03 -6.24
CA THR A 60 -21.50 1.39 -5.47
C THR A 60 -21.24 2.73 -4.78
N PRO A 61 -21.68 3.87 -5.34
CA PRO A 61 -21.38 5.19 -4.78
C PRO A 61 -22.24 5.50 -3.54
N ALA A 62 -23.39 4.83 -3.40
CA ALA A 62 -24.38 5.09 -2.37
C ALA A 62 -25.16 3.81 -1.99
N PRO A 63 -25.81 3.78 -0.81
CA PRO A 63 -26.69 2.68 -0.45
C PRO A 63 -27.84 2.48 -1.45
N VAL A 64 -28.15 1.22 -1.78
CA VAL A 64 -29.24 0.84 -2.68
C VAL A 64 -30.27 0.03 -1.90
N ARG A 65 -31.49 0.53 -1.76
CA ARG A 65 -32.60 -0.13 -1.06
C ARG A 65 -33.51 -0.82 -2.06
N PHE A 66 -33.70 -2.12 -1.92
CA PHE A 66 -34.63 -2.94 -2.69
C PHE A 66 -35.91 -3.20 -1.88
N SER A 67 -37.07 -2.92 -2.46
CA SER A 67 -38.40 -3.17 -1.90
C SER A 67 -39.35 -3.79 -2.91
N TYR A 68 -40.45 -4.36 -2.43
CA TYR A 68 -41.45 -4.97 -3.31
C TYR A 68 -42.16 -3.91 -4.16
N GLY A 69 -42.36 -4.22 -5.45
CA GLY A 69 -43.26 -3.47 -6.32
C GLY A 69 -43.75 -4.33 -7.47
N GLU A 70 -44.97 -4.05 -7.97
CA GLU A 70 -45.56 -4.80 -9.09
C GLU A 70 -44.84 -4.57 -10.42
N ARG A 71 -44.09 -3.47 -10.53
CA ARG A 71 -43.27 -3.10 -11.68
C ARG A 71 -41.90 -2.63 -11.21
N PHE A 72 -40.91 -2.74 -12.09
CA PHE A 72 -39.60 -2.16 -11.83
C PHE A 72 -39.69 -0.62 -11.83
N LEU A 73 -39.20 0.00 -10.76
CA LEU A 73 -39.04 1.45 -10.67
C LEU A 73 -37.83 1.75 -9.79
N ALA A 74 -36.88 2.51 -10.31
CA ALA A 74 -35.75 3.00 -9.52
C ALA A 74 -35.83 4.52 -9.35
N ARG A 75 -35.58 5.00 -8.12
CA ARG A 75 -35.47 6.41 -7.76
C ARG A 75 -34.03 6.67 -7.32
N VAL A 76 -33.34 7.53 -8.04
CA VAL A 76 -31.95 7.91 -7.75
C VAL A 76 -31.95 9.32 -7.21
N TYR A 77 -31.44 9.46 -5.98
CA TYR A 77 -31.30 10.75 -5.32
C TYR A 77 -29.87 11.25 -5.50
N PHE A 78 -29.72 12.46 -6.01
CA PHE A 78 -28.48 13.22 -6.11
C PHE A 78 -28.43 14.25 -4.97
N THR A 79 -27.31 14.95 -4.80
CA THR A 79 -27.23 16.04 -3.81
C THR A 79 -28.15 17.22 -4.14
N ASP A 80 -28.46 17.42 -5.43
CA ASP A 80 -29.17 18.59 -5.97
C ASP A 80 -30.55 18.26 -6.56
N ARG A 81 -30.83 17.00 -6.87
CA ARG A 81 -32.06 16.58 -7.56
C ARG A 81 -32.41 15.11 -7.35
N GLN A 82 -33.55 14.69 -7.86
CA GLN A 82 -33.96 13.28 -7.96
C GLN A 82 -34.23 12.89 -9.41
N MET A 83 -33.98 11.63 -9.78
CA MET A 83 -34.33 11.08 -11.08
C MET A 83 -35.05 9.74 -10.95
N HIS A 84 -36.01 9.52 -11.84
CA HIS A 84 -36.70 8.23 -12.00
C HIS A 84 -36.07 7.45 -13.14
N VAL A 85 -35.84 6.15 -12.92
CA VAL A 85 -35.28 5.22 -13.89
C VAL A 85 -36.26 4.05 -14.03
N LEU A 86 -36.59 3.73 -15.29
CA LEU A 86 -37.66 2.79 -15.61
C LEU A 86 -37.14 1.39 -15.97
N THR A 87 -35.83 1.22 -16.15
CA THR A 87 -35.23 -0.08 -16.47
C THR A 87 -33.97 -0.37 -15.64
N ALA A 88 -33.69 -1.65 -15.40
CA ALA A 88 -32.51 -2.08 -14.65
C ALA A 88 -31.19 -1.77 -15.39
N GLY A 89 -31.20 -1.81 -16.73
CA GLY A 89 -30.05 -1.48 -17.58
C GLY A 89 -29.64 -0.01 -17.46
N GLU A 90 -30.61 0.91 -17.49
CA GLU A 90 -30.36 2.35 -17.28
C GLU A 90 -29.82 2.63 -15.88
N LEU A 91 -30.37 1.96 -14.85
CA LEU A 91 -29.89 2.10 -13.48
C LEU A 91 -28.42 1.66 -13.38
N THR A 92 -28.09 0.50 -13.97
CA THR A 92 -26.72 -0.03 -13.98
C THR A 92 -25.78 0.92 -14.71
N GLY A 93 -26.19 1.43 -15.88
CA GLY A 93 -25.43 2.41 -16.64
C GLY A 93 -25.24 3.73 -15.90
N LEU A 94 -26.16 4.12 -15.02
CA LEU A 94 -26.05 5.33 -14.21
C LEU A 94 -25.13 5.14 -13.00
N LEU A 95 -25.24 4.01 -12.28
CA LEU A 95 -24.43 3.72 -11.10
C LEU A 95 -22.97 3.41 -11.43
N THR A 96 -22.68 2.96 -12.66
CA THR A 96 -21.33 2.65 -13.13
C THR A 96 -20.60 3.82 -13.79
N ARG A 97 -21.27 4.97 -13.98
CA ARG A 97 -20.63 6.18 -14.54
C ARG A 97 -19.61 6.77 -13.57
N LYS A 98 -18.44 7.17 -14.11
CA LYS A 98 -17.39 7.88 -13.35
C LYS A 98 -17.88 9.23 -12.80
N GLU A 99 -18.66 9.97 -13.60
CA GLU A 99 -19.28 11.24 -13.22
C GLU A 99 -20.79 11.13 -13.51
N PRO A 100 -21.61 10.82 -12.50
CA PRO A 100 -23.04 10.74 -12.69
C PRO A 100 -23.62 12.15 -12.91
N PRO A 101 -24.69 12.30 -13.71
CA PRO A 101 -25.22 13.61 -14.05
C PRO A 101 -25.87 14.28 -12.83
N GLY A 102 -25.34 15.43 -12.39
CA GLY A 102 -25.73 16.14 -11.16
C GLY A 102 -24.57 16.20 -10.15
N GLY A 103 -24.85 16.49 -8.88
CA GLY A 103 -23.86 16.23 -7.83
C GLY A 103 -23.76 14.74 -7.47
N GLY A 104 -23.07 14.38 -6.38
CA GLY A 104 -22.88 12.97 -6.01
C GLY A 104 -24.18 12.22 -5.69
N ILE A 105 -24.25 10.93 -6.01
CA ILE A 105 -25.43 10.09 -5.67
C ILE A 105 -25.51 9.92 -4.15
N THR A 106 -26.67 10.22 -3.57
CA THR A 106 -26.91 10.16 -2.13
C THR A 106 -27.60 8.87 -1.71
N ASN A 107 -28.60 8.40 -2.43
CA ASN A 107 -29.29 7.13 -2.15
C ASN A 107 -29.96 6.61 -3.42
N VAL A 108 -30.26 5.31 -3.46
CA VAL A 108 -31.02 4.68 -4.55
C VAL A 108 -32.12 3.81 -3.94
N GLU A 109 -33.35 3.95 -4.41
CA GLU A 109 -34.48 3.10 -4.05
C GLU A 109 -34.95 2.34 -5.29
N VAL A 110 -35.08 1.02 -5.18
CA VAL A 110 -35.47 0.13 -6.28
C VAL A 110 -36.67 -0.68 -5.84
N GLN A 111 -37.78 -0.53 -6.56
CA GLN A 111 -38.95 -1.39 -6.45
C GLN A 111 -38.84 -2.52 -7.47
N TYR A 112 -39.01 -3.76 -7.04
CA TYR A 112 -38.89 -4.94 -7.88
C TYR A 112 -39.83 -6.07 -7.44
N LYS A 113 -40.35 -6.84 -8.41
CA LYS A 113 -41.29 -7.93 -8.17
C LYS A 113 -40.55 -9.21 -7.78
N HIS A 114 -40.42 -9.46 -6.48
CA HIS A 114 -39.78 -10.67 -5.95
C HIS A 114 -40.39 -11.12 -4.63
N GLU A 115 -40.59 -12.44 -4.42
CA GLU A 115 -41.24 -12.97 -3.21
C GLU A 115 -40.48 -12.64 -1.92
N LEU A 116 -39.14 -12.68 -1.95
CA LEU A 116 -38.31 -12.28 -0.80
C LEU A 116 -38.59 -10.82 -0.37
N LEU A 117 -38.83 -9.92 -1.33
CA LEU A 117 -39.03 -8.49 -1.05
C LEU A 117 -40.40 -8.19 -0.43
N LYS A 118 -41.38 -9.11 -0.52
CA LYS A 118 -42.63 -9.02 0.26
C LYS A 118 -42.40 -9.28 1.75
N LYS A 119 -41.30 -9.94 2.10
CA LYS A 119 -40.99 -10.37 3.46
C LYS A 119 -40.05 -9.41 4.19
N LEU A 120 -39.22 -8.66 3.46
CA LEU A 120 -38.19 -7.76 3.97
C LEU A 120 -37.68 -6.79 2.89
N HIS A 121 -37.05 -5.69 3.31
CA HIS A 121 -36.25 -4.85 2.42
C HIS A 121 -34.77 -5.23 2.48
N ILE A 122 -34.09 -5.25 1.34
CA ILE A 122 -32.65 -5.50 1.27
C ILE A 122 -31.94 -4.18 0.98
N ILE A 123 -30.88 -3.89 1.70
CA ILE A 123 -30.07 -2.69 1.47
C ILE A 123 -28.64 -3.13 1.13
N ASP A 124 -28.20 -2.84 -0.10
CA ASP A 124 -26.80 -2.95 -0.48
C ASP A 124 -26.04 -1.71 -0.03
N THR A 125 -24.83 -1.90 0.50
CA THR A 125 -23.98 -0.78 0.91
C THR A 125 -22.69 -0.73 0.08
N PRO A 126 -22.16 0.47 -0.19
CA PRO A 126 -20.78 0.65 -0.63
C PRO A 126 -19.79 -0.15 0.23
N GLY A 127 -18.65 -0.54 -0.36
CA GLY A 127 -17.56 -1.19 0.38
C GLY A 127 -16.95 -0.23 1.42
N ILE A 128 -16.82 -0.70 2.67
CA ILE A 128 -16.40 0.13 3.82
C ILE A 128 -14.93 0.58 3.81
N ASP A 129 -14.10 0.00 2.94
CA ASP A 129 -12.67 0.27 2.79
C ASP A 129 -12.36 0.82 1.38
N ALA A 130 -13.39 1.15 0.60
CA ALA A 130 -13.24 1.79 -0.68
C ALA A 130 -12.62 3.19 -0.53
N LEU A 131 -11.76 3.57 -1.48
CA LEU A 131 -11.02 4.83 -1.49
C LEU A 131 -11.91 6.08 -1.35
N HIS A 132 -13.11 6.04 -1.92
CA HIS A 132 -14.06 7.15 -1.96
C HIS A 132 -15.30 6.90 -1.11
N GLU A 133 -15.18 6.13 -0.02
CA GLU A 133 -16.31 5.95 0.90
C GLU A 133 -16.77 7.33 1.43
N PRO A 134 -18.06 7.67 1.34
CA PRO A 134 -18.57 8.84 2.02
C PRO A 134 -18.39 8.61 3.53
N SER A 135 -17.66 9.51 4.18
CA SER A 135 -17.30 9.51 5.61
C SER A 135 -18.47 9.38 6.60
N SER A 136 -19.71 9.32 6.09
CA SER A 136 -20.98 9.33 6.79
C SER A 136 -21.89 8.12 6.44
N LEU A 137 -21.36 7.03 5.85
CA LEU A 137 -22.17 5.87 5.43
C LEU A 137 -23.08 5.34 6.56
N LEU A 138 -22.56 5.17 7.78
CA LEU A 138 -23.35 4.75 8.93
C LEU A 138 -24.51 5.71 9.29
N SER A 139 -24.31 7.01 9.11
CA SER A 139 -25.35 8.01 9.37
C SER A 139 -26.38 8.15 8.24
N ARG A 140 -26.07 7.63 7.05
CA ARG A 140 -26.95 7.65 5.86
C ARG A 140 -27.80 6.39 5.72
N LEU A 141 -27.49 5.34 6.49
CA LEU A 141 -28.28 4.12 6.46
C LEU A 141 -29.60 4.32 7.20
N PRO A 142 -30.71 3.80 6.65
CA PRO A 142 -31.98 3.78 7.38
C PRO A 142 -31.84 2.87 8.61
N LYS A 143 -32.75 3.05 9.57
CA LYS A 143 -32.84 2.16 10.73
C LYS A 143 -32.94 0.72 10.24
N CYS A 144 -31.98 -0.12 10.62
CA CYS A 144 -31.91 -1.51 10.23
C CYS A 144 -32.22 -2.43 11.41
N GLU A 145 -32.99 -3.48 11.14
CA GLU A 145 -33.32 -4.50 12.12
C GLU A 145 -32.24 -5.58 12.18
N TYR A 146 -31.58 -5.84 11.04
CA TYR A 146 -30.57 -6.89 10.91
C TYR A 146 -29.46 -6.54 9.92
N ILE A 147 -28.24 -6.99 10.21
CA ILE A 147 -27.04 -6.78 9.39
C ILE A 147 -26.44 -8.13 9.00
N VAL A 148 -26.20 -8.31 7.71
CA VAL A 148 -25.40 -9.40 7.14
C VAL A 148 -24.05 -8.84 6.77
N TYR A 149 -23.02 -9.14 7.57
CA TYR A 149 -21.67 -8.68 7.35
C TYR A 149 -20.86 -9.73 6.58
N LEU A 150 -20.58 -9.46 5.31
CA LEU A 150 -19.89 -10.33 4.38
C LEU A 150 -18.40 -9.98 4.29
N LEU A 151 -17.56 -10.84 4.89
CA LEU A 151 -16.11 -10.84 4.87
C LEU A 151 -15.56 -11.46 3.58
N GLN A 152 -14.35 -11.06 3.21
CA GLN A 152 -13.58 -11.70 2.15
C GLN A 152 -13.06 -13.07 2.60
N GLN A 153 -12.67 -13.93 1.64
CA GLN A 153 -12.15 -15.28 1.92
C GLN A 153 -10.94 -15.28 2.87
N ARG A 154 -10.11 -14.21 2.83
CA ARG A 154 -8.94 -14.01 3.70
C ARG A 154 -9.27 -13.65 5.15
N GLY A 155 -10.55 -13.47 5.49
CA GLY A 155 -10.99 -13.11 6.84
C GLY A 155 -10.93 -11.60 7.12
N LEU A 156 -10.82 -11.26 8.41
CA LEU A 156 -10.85 -9.88 8.93
C LEU A 156 -9.50 -9.17 8.77
N ASN A 157 -9.51 -7.98 8.18
CA ASN A 157 -8.39 -7.03 8.25
C ASN A 157 -8.63 -5.94 9.31
N GLU A 158 -7.66 -5.03 9.48
CA GLU A 158 -7.75 -3.93 10.45
C GLU A 158 -8.90 -2.95 10.14
N ALA A 159 -9.25 -2.74 8.85
CA ALA A 159 -10.36 -1.88 8.47
C ALA A 159 -11.71 -2.51 8.87
N ASP A 160 -11.89 -3.81 8.62
CA ASP A 160 -13.07 -4.58 9.04
C ASP A 160 -13.22 -4.51 10.56
N ARG A 161 -12.12 -4.76 11.30
CA ARG A 161 -12.10 -4.69 12.75
C ARG A 161 -12.65 -3.36 13.26
N ARG A 162 -12.09 -2.24 12.79
CA ARG A 162 -12.49 -0.89 13.24
C ARG A 162 -13.96 -0.61 12.91
N TYR A 163 -14.42 -1.06 11.75
CA TYR A 163 -15.80 -0.82 11.33
C TYR A 163 -16.79 -1.65 12.13
N ILE A 164 -16.50 -2.93 12.37
CA ILE A 164 -17.33 -3.81 13.20
C ILE A 164 -17.37 -3.32 14.65
N GLU A 165 -16.25 -2.81 15.18
CA GLU A 165 -16.24 -2.17 16.50
C GLU A 165 -17.18 -0.96 16.59
N LYS A 166 -17.28 -0.14 15.53
CA LYS A 166 -18.27 0.95 15.45
C LYS A 166 -19.70 0.40 15.37
N LEU A 167 -19.94 -0.60 14.52
CA LEU A 167 -21.26 -1.22 14.36
C LEU A 167 -21.79 -1.80 15.67
N VAL A 168 -20.94 -2.53 16.41
CA VAL A 168 -21.30 -3.17 17.69
C VAL A 168 -21.55 -2.16 18.82
N ARG A 169 -21.02 -0.93 18.71
CA ARG A 169 -21.35 0.16 19.66
C ARG A 169 -22.73 0.73 19.43
N SER A 170 -23.15 0.83 18.16
CA SER A 170 -24.43 1.43 17.76
C SER A 170 -25.57 0.41 17.62
N ASN A 171 -25.26 -0.89 17.57
CA ASN A 171 -26.22 -1.96 17.36
C ASN A 171 -26.07 -3.08 18.39
N LYS A 172 -27.14 -3.83 18.64
CA LYS A 172 -27.07 -5.05 19.45
C LYS A 172 -26.27 -6.12 18.68
N PRO A 173 -25.23 -6.75 19.28
CA PRO A 173 -24.38 -7.74 18.58
C PRO A 173 -25.16 -8.88 17.92
N LEU A 174 -26.26 -9.32 18.55
CA LEU A 174 -27.11 -10.42 18.07
C LEU A 174 -27.91 -10.08 16.79
N ASN A 175 -27.94 -8.81 16.38
CA ASN A 175 -28.56 -8.38 15.13
C ASN A 175 -27.57 -8.37 13.95
N ILE A 176 -26.36 -8.89 14.14
CA ILE A 176 -25.31 -8.94 13.13
C ILE A 176 -24.91 -10.40 12.92
N SER A 177 -24.94 -10.85 11.67
CA SER A 177 -24.37 -12.14 11.25
C SER A 177 -23.10 -11.92 10.46
N PHE A 178 -22.11 -12.79 10.64
CA PHE A 178 -20.82 -12.70 9.94
C PHE A 178 -20.64 -13.88 9.00
N TRP A 179 -20.28 -13.59 7.76
CA TRP A 179 -20.18 -14.54 6.66
C TRP A 179 -18.85 -14.37 5.97
N ILE A 180 -18.11 -15.45 5.74
CA ILE A 180 -16.89 -15.43 4.91
C ILE A 180 -17.27 -15.93 3.53
N ASN A 181 -17.04 -15.08 2.52
CA ASN A 181 -17.27 -15.42 1.13
C ASN A 181 -16.11 -16.28 0.58
N CYS A 182 -16.41 -17.49 0.13
CA CYS A 182 -15.47 -18.49 -0.40
C CYS A 182 -15.52 -18.63 -1.94
N ASN A 183 -15.89 -17.57 -2.66
CA ASN A 183 -15.93 -17.56 -4.13
C ASN A 183 -14.60 -17.93 -4.82
N LEU A 184 -13.45 -17.82 -4.14
CA LEU A 184 -12.11 -18.03 -4.72
C LEU A 184 -11.60 -19.47 -4.55
N GLY A 185 -12.47 -20.42 -4.24
CA GLY A 185 -12.14 -21.85 -4.22
C GLY A 185 -11.85 -22.39 -2.81
N VAL A 186 -10.83 -23.26 -2.69
CA VAL A 186 -10.59 -24.04 -1.48
C VAL A 186 -10.31 -23.13 -0.27
N TYR A 187 -11.00 -23.45 0.82
CA TYR A 187 -10.98 -22.72 2.08
C TYR A 187 -10.35 -23.61 3.15
N ASP A 188 -9.30 -23.13 3.83
CA ASP A 188 -8.39 -23.94 4.66
C ASP A 188 -8.70 -23.94 6.17
N GLY A 189 -9.76 -23.28 6.60
CA GLY A 189 -10.12 -23.18 8.02
C GLY A 189 -9.43 -22.05 8.79
N THR A 190 -8.30 -21.52 8.30
CA THR A 190 -7.47 -20.58 9.06
C THR A 190 -8.16 -19.24 9.28
N SER A 191 -8.67 -18.62 8.20
CA SER A 191 -9.34 -17.32 8.27
C SER A 191 -10.63 -17.34 9.11
N LEU A 192 -11.35 -18.46 9.19
CA LEU A 192 -12.53 -18.65 10.06
C LEU A 192 -12.12 -18.71 11.52
N LYS A 193 -11.08 -19.48 11.84
CA LYS A 193 -10.57 -19.60 13.21
C LYS A 193 -10.12 -18.24 13.74
N GLU A 194 -9.35 -17.50 12.94
CA GLU A 194 -8.92 -16.15 13.27
C GLU A 194 -10.12 -15.19 13.35
N SER A 195 -11.02 -15.21 12.36
CA SER A 195 -12.18 -14.32 12.36
C SER A 195 -13.09 -14.54 13.57
N ARG A 196 -13.35 -15.79 13.95
CA ARG A 196 -14.08 -16.14 15.19
C ARG A 196 -13.36 -15.63 16.43
N GLN A 197 -12.04 -15.81 16.49
CA GLN A 197 -11.24 -15.33 17.61
C GLN A 197 -11.36 -13.81 17.75
N PHE A 198 -11.24 -13.04 16.66
CA PHE A 198 -11.34 -11.58 16.65
C PHE A 198 -12.76 -11.07 16.92
N LEU A 199 -13.79 -11.65 16.29
CA LEU A 199 -15.18 -11.26 16.52
C LEU A 199 -15.62 -11.51 17.96
N ARG A 200 -15.15 -12.60 18.57
CA ARG A 200 -15.35 -12.84 20.00
C ARG A 200 -14.78 -11.71 20.85
N GLN A 201 -13.69 -11.07 20.43
CA GLN A 201 -13.11 -9.91 21.12
C GLN A 201 -13.99 -8.67 20.99
N ILE A 202 -14.46 -8.40 19.77
CA ILE A 202 -15.23 -7.19 19.44
C ILE A 202 -16.63 -7.28 20.06
N CYS A 203 -17.34 -8.37 19.79
CA CYS A 203 -18.72 -8.60 20.22
C CYS A 203 -18.83 -9.00 21.70
N ALA A 204 -17.69 -9.36 22.30
CA ALA A 204 -17.58 -9.87 23.66
C ALA A 204 -18.55 -11.02 23.97
N THR A 205 -18.81 -11.87 22.99
CA THR A 205 -19.62 -13.09 23.06
C THR A 205 -19.12 -14.01 21.93
N GLU A 206 -19.34 -15.32 22.04
CA GLU A 206 -19.10 -16.18 20.87
C GLU A 206 -20.14 -15.86 19.81
N VAL A 207 -19.68 -15.48 18.61
CA VAL A 207 -20.54 -15.18 17.48
C VAL A 207 -20.26 -16.20 16.39
N PRO A 208 -21.29 -16.85 15.84
CA PRO A 208 -21.09 -17.76 14.72
C PRO A 208 -20.57 -16.97 13.51
N VAL A 209 -19.64 -17.61 12.80
CA VAL A 209 -19.17 -17.14 11.50
C VAL A 209 -19.48 -18.27 10.53
N TYR A 210 -20.22 -17.91 9.48
CA TYR A 210 -20.71 -18.82 8.45
C TYR A 210 -19.84 -18.72 7.20
N LEU A 211 -19.85 -19.78 6.39
CA LEU A 211 -19.17 -19.82 5.09
C LEU A 211 -20.21 -19.78 3.98
N ILE A 212 -19.97 -18.99 2.94
CA ILE A 212 -20.86 -18.88 1.79
C ILE A 212 -20.05 -18.81 0.50
N ASN A 213 -20.42 -19.57 -0.51
CA ASN A 213 -20.05 -19.33 -1.88
C ASN A 213 -21.25 -18.64 -2.55
N THR A 214 -21.12 -17.34 -2.79
CA THR A 214 -22.22 -16.56 -3.39
C THR A 214 -22.53 -16.98 -4.82
N MET A 215 -21.66 -17.76 -5.49
CA MET A 215 -21.91 -18.32 -6.82
C MET A 215 -22.55 -19.71 -6.78
N ASP A 216 -22.68 -20.34 -5.60
CA ASP A 216 -23.29 -21.65 -5.44
C ASP A 216 -24.78 -21.53 -5.08
N ASN A 217 -25.64 -22.16 -5.87
CA ASN A 217 -27.10 -22.03 -5.70
C ASN A 217 -27.59 -22.63 -4.37
N GLN A 218 -26.98 -23.72 -3.88
CA GLN A 218 -27.40 -24.31 -2.60
C GLN A 218 -27.08 -23.39 -1.42
N ASP A 219 -25.93 -22.74 -1.46
CA ASP A 219 -25.54 -21.72 -0.48
C ASP A 219 -26.45 -20.48 -0.52
N ILE A 220 -26.88 -20.05 -1.71
CA ILE A 220 -27.86 -18.96 -1.87
C ILE A 220 -29.21 -19.31 -1.23
N ILE A 221 -29.74 -20.51 -1.48
CA ILE A 221 -30.97 -21.00 -0.86
C ILE A 221 -30.84 -21.02 0.67
N LYS A 222 -29.70 -21.49 1.18
CA LYS A 222 -29.40 -21.52 2.60
C LYS A 222 -29.43 -20.13 3.22
N ILE A 223 -28.64 -19.17 2.70
CA ILE A 223 -28.61 -17.81 3.26
C ILE A 223 -29.96 -17.10 3.10
N GLN A 224 -30.73 -17.38 2.05
CA GLN A 224 -32.10 -16.89 1.92
C GLN A 224 -32.97 -17.36 3.08
N LEU A 225 -32.98 -18.67 3.39
CA LEU A 225 -33.70 -19.22 4.54
C LEU A 225 -33.28 -18.57 5.86
N PHE A 226 -31.98 -18.32 6.02
CA PHE A 226 -31.45 -17.62 7.20
C PHE A 226 -32.00 -16.19 7.31
N ILE A 227 -31.92 -15.40 6.26
CA ILE A 227 -32.37 -14.01 6.25
C ILE A 227 -33.90 -13.94 6.43
N GLU A 228 -34.65 -14.84 5.78
CA GLU A 228 -36.11 -14.96 5.98
C GLU A 228 -36.46 -15.30 7.42
N ASN A 229 -35.71 -16.18 8.09
CA ASN A 229 -35.92 -16.50 9.50
C ASN A 229 -35.66 -15.30 10.41
N GLN A 230 -34.62 -14.51 10.16
CA GLN A 230 -34.37 -13.27 10.92
C GLN A 230 -35.51 -12.26 10.73
N ALA A 231 -36.00 -12.13 9.49
CA ALA A 231 -37.16 -11.28 9.20
C ALA A 231 -38.43 -11.79 9.90
N ALA A 232 -38.67 -13.12 9.89
CA ALA A 232 -39.79 -13.74 10.58
C ALA A 232 -39.77 -13.47 12.09
N ILE A 233 -38.63 -13.65 12.74
CA ILE A 233 -38.47 -13.37 14.19
C ILE A 233 -38.80 -11.90 14.50
N PHE A 234 -38.35 -10.97 13.66
CA PHE A 234 -38.70 -9.56 13.82
C PHE A 234 -40.20 -9.30 13.65
N LYS A 235 -40.79 -9.82 12.56
CA LYS A 235 -42.23 -9.68 12.26
C LYS A 235 -43.09 -10.23 13.40
N LEU A 236 -42.76 -11.42 13.92
CA LEU A 236 -43.47 -12.02 15.05
C LEU A 236 -43.39 -11.16 16.31
N ARG A 237 -42.23 -10.61 16.66
CA ARG A 237 -42.10 -9.68 17.80
C ARG A 237 -42.98 -8.44 17.62
N ARG A 238 -42.96 -7.84 16.43
CA ARG A 238 -43.76 -6.64 16.10
C ARG A 238 -45.26 -6.93 16.16
N ILE A 239 -45.69 -8.10 15.68
CA ILE A 239 -47.08 -8.54 15.76
C ILE A 239 -47.48 -8.75 17.22
N THR A 240 -46.68 -9.46 18.01
CA THR A 240 -46.94 -9.63 19.45
C THR A 240 -47.08 -8.30 20.17
N ASP A 241 -46.21 -7.32 19.88
CA ASP A 241 -46.29 -5.98 20.45
C ASP A 241 -47.57 -5.23 20.00
N LYS A 242 -47.98 -5.36 18.73
CA LYS A 242 -49.24 -4.78 18.23
C LYS A 242 -50.46 -5.41 18.91
N LEU A 243 -50.50 -6.74 19.02
CA LEU A 243 -51.58 -7.45 19.69
C LEU A 243 -51.69 -7.01 21.16
N ARG A 244 -50.56 -6.87 21.86
CA ARG A 244 -50.53 -6.34 23.23
C ARG A 244 -51.07 -4.91 23.33
N LYS A 245 -50.75 -4.05 22.37
CA LYS A 245 -51.25 -2.67 22.34
C LYS A 245 -52.75 -2.61 22.07
N LEU A 246 -53.26 -3.43 21.16
CA LEU A 246 -54.69 -3.54 20.90
C LEU A 246 -55.45 -4.02 22.13
N ASP A 247 -54.91 -5.03 22.82
CA ASP A 247 -55.50 -5.58 24.05
C ASP A 247 -55.64 -4.50 25.15
N LEU A 248 -54.61 -3.66 25.31
CA LEU A 248 -54.63 -2.54 26.26
C LEU A 248 -55.66 -1.45 25.92
N GLN A 249 -56.14 -1.36 24.68
CA GLN A 249 -57.13 -0.36 24.24
C GLN A 249 -58.57 -0.81 24.51
N ILE A 250 -58.82 -2.12 24.59
CA ILE A 250 -60.18 -2.67 24.73
C ILE A 250 -60.95 -2.08 25.93
N PRO A 251 -60.38 -2.00 27.16
CA PRO A 251 -61.11 -1.42 28.28
C PRO A 251 -61.53 0.04 28.05
N GLY A 252 -60.70 0.82 27.34
CA GLY A 252 -61.00 2.20 26.97
C GLY A 252 -62.16 2.28 25.97
N ILE A 253 -62.13 1.47 24.91
CA ILE A 253 -63.21 1.40 23.92
C ILE A 253 -64.53 0.99 24.57
N ILE A 254 -64.51 0.02 25.49
CA ILE A 254 -65.70 -0.38 26.26
C ILE A 254 -66.21 0.79 27.09
N THR A 255 -65.33 1.46 27.85
CA THR A 255 -65.71 2.60 28.70
C THR A 255 -66.30 3.75 27.89
N ASP A 256 -65.71 4.06 26.73
CA ASP A 256 -66.19 5.12 25.84
C ASP A 256 -67.53 4.74 25.18
N SER A 257 -67.71 3.47 24.80
CA SER A 257 -69.00 2.99 24.27
C SER A 257 -70.13 3.14 25.30
N MET A 258 -69.87 2.84 26.57
CA MET A 258 -70.85 2.97 27.67
C MET A 258 -71.27 4.42 27.96
N ARG A 259 -70.55 5.41 27.40
CA ARG A 259 -70.87 6.85 27.51
C ARG A 259 -71.65 7.36 26.30
N ALA A 260 -72.02 6.50 25.34
CA ALA A 260 -72.81 6.90 24.18
C ALA A 260 -74.25 7.26 24.58
N ASN A 261 -74.80 8.30 23.92
CA ASN A 261 -76.12 8.85 24.24
C ASN A 261 -77.29 8.15 23.51
N ASP A 262 -76.99 7.22 22.60
CA ASP A 262 -77.96 6.44 21.84
C ASP A 262 -77.43 5.02 21.53
N ASP A 263 -78.37 4.08 21.36
CA ASP A 263 -78.07 2.66 21.19
C ASP A 263 -77.28 2.35 19.92
N ALA A 264 -77.51 3.09 18.83
CA ALA A 264 -76.83 2.86 17.56
C ALA A 264 -75.33 3.17 17.68
N LYS A 265 -75.00 4.30 18.31
CA LYS A 265 -73.63 4.72 18.56
C LYS A 265 -72.93 3.81 19.57
N PHE A 266 -73.63 3.38 20.63
CA PHE A 266 -73.13 2.34 21.54
C PHE A 266 -72.75 1.08 20.77
N MET A 267 -73.66 0.55 19.94
CA MET A 267 -73.43 -0.70 19.21
C MET A 267 -72.26 -0.60 18.23
N VAL A 268 -72.12 0.51 17.50
CA VAL A 268 -70.98 0.71 16.59
C VAL A 268 -69.65 0.77 17.34
N GLN A 269 -69.60 1.47 18.48
CA GLN A 269 -68.38 1.61 19.28
C GLN A 269 -68.03 0.32 20.03
N PHE A 270 -69.01 -0.38 20.58
CA PHE A 270 -68.83 -1.65 21.27
C PHE A 270 -68.44 -2.77 20.29
N TRP A 271 -68.99 -2.77 19.07
CA TRP A 271 -68.59 -3.73 18.02
C TRP A 271 -67.09 -3.62 17.68
N ALA A 272 -66.52 -2.43 17.72
CA ALA A 272 -65.07 -2.25 17.53
C ALA A 272 -64.24 -2.99 18.60
N ALA A 273 -64.71 -3.05 19.85
CA ALA A 273 -64.05 -3.82 20.91
C ALA A 273 -64.14 -5.33 20.66
N ILE A 274 -65.30 -5.82 20.20
CA ILE A 274 -65.49 -7.25 19.86
C ILE A 274 -64.57 -7.66 18.70
N GLU A 275 -64.53 -6.87 17.63
CA GLU A 275 -63.67 -7.17 16.48
C GLU A 275 -62.19 -7.12 16.85
N GLN A 276 -61.76 -6.16 17.67
CA GLN A 276 -60.38 -6.14 18.18
C GLN A 276 -60.07 -7.38 19.03
N ALA A 277 -60.95 -7.78 19.96
CA ALA A 277 -60.78 -8.98 20.78
C ALA A 277 -60.67 -10.24 19.91
N ARG A 278 -61.54 -10.36 18.89
CA ARG A 278 -61.50 -11.46 17.91
C ARG A 278 -60.16 -11.52 17.18
N LEU A 279 -59.69 -10.38 16.66
CA LEU A 279 -58.40 -10.29 15.98
C LEU A 279 -57.24 -10.68 16.92
N ILE A 280 -57.30 -10.32 18.20
CA ILE A 280 -56.26 -10.68 19.17
C ILE A 280 -56.24 -12.17 19.44
N ILE A 281 -57.39 -12.77 19.74
CA ILE A 281 -57.50 -14.21 20.04
C ILE A 281 -57.03 -15.05 18.84
N GLN A 282 -57.47 -14.68 17.63
CA GLN A 282 -57.04 -15.35 16.41
C GLN A 282 -55.51 -15.28 16.23
N GLY A 283 -54.92 -14.10 16.39
CA GLY A 283 -53.49 -13.88 16.27
C GLY A 283 -52.69 -14.67 17.31
N GLN A 284 -53.11 -14.64 18.57
CA GLN A 284 -52.47 -15.40 19.65
C GLN A 284 -52.54 -16.92 19.44
N ASN A 285 -53.67 -17.43 18.96
CA ASN A 285 -53.83 -18.85 18.66
C ASN A 285 -52.88 -19.29 17.54
N MET A 286 -52.77 -18.50 16.47
CA MET A 286 -51.81 -18.78 15.40
C MET A 286 -50.35 -18.74 15.89
N LEU A 287 -49.98 -17.74 16.71
CA LEU A 287 -48.64 -17.64 17.30
C LEU A 287 -48.27 -18.88 18.12
N LYS A 288 -49.21 -19.45 18.89
CA LYS A 288 -48.99 -20.67 19.69
C LYS A 288 -48.71 -21.91 18.84
N THR A 289 -49.19 -21.95 17.59
CA THR A 289 -48.98 -23.10 16.68
C THR A 289 -47.63 -23.06 15.95
N LEU A 290 -46.95 -21.92 15.94
CA LEU A 290 -45.68 -21.74 15.22
C LEU A 290 -44.49 -22.29 16.02
N THR A 291 -43.85 -23.33 15.48
CA THR A 291 -42.63 -23.90 16.06
C THR A 291 -41.39 -23.15 15.54
N PRO A 292 -40.49 -22.62 16.41
CA PRO A 292 -39.27 -21.95 15.96
C PRO A 292 -38.31 -22.87 15.20
N VAL A 293 -37.75 -22.40 14.09
CA VAL A 293 -36.89 -23.20 13.19
C VAL A 293 -35.41 -22.76 13.19
N SER A 294 -35.03 -21.81 14.05
CA SER A 294 -33.68 -21.21 14.06
C SER A 294 -32.55 -22.23 14.21
N GLN A 295 -32.72 -23.26 15.05
CA GLN A 295 -31.70 -24.31 15.23
C GLN A 295 -31.57 -25.20 13.99
N GLN A 296 -32.69 -25.53 13.34
CA GLN A 296 -32.70 -26.33 12.10
C GLN A 296 -32.00 -25.58 10.96
N ILE A 297 -32.25 -24.28 10.84
CA ILE A 297 -31.59 -23.46 9.81
C ILE A 297 -30.10 -23.30 10.12
N ALA A 298 -29.72 -23.16 11.40
CA ALA A 298 -28.32 -23.07 11.80
C ALA A 298 -27.52 -24.34 11.45
N SER A 299 -28.10 -25.53 11.63
CA SER A 299 -27.41 -26.79 11.27
C SER A 299 -27.22 -26.97 9.76
N LEU A 300 -28.11 -26.42 8.93
CA LEU A 300 -27.94 -26.41 7.46
C LEU A 300 -26.72 -25.60 6.99
N MET A 301 -26.24 -24.67 7.83
CA MET A 301 -25.08 -23.81 7.55
C MET A 301 -23.74 -24.42 7.98
N GLU A 302 -23.75 -25.53 8.70
CA GLU A 302 -22.51 -26.17 9.13
C GLU A 302 -21.81 -26.80 7.92
N LYS A 303 -20.64 -26.26 7.59
CA LYS A 303 -19.72 -26.84 6.61
C LYS A 303 -18.52 -27.42 7.34
N THR A 304 -18.07 -28.59 6.91
CA THR A 304 -16.84 -29.20 7.40
C THR A 304 -15.64 -28.43 6.86
N ASP A 305 -14.71 -28.10 7.76
CA ASP A 305 -13.41 -27.53 7.38
C ASP A 305 -12.68 -28.56 6.50
N ARG A 306 -12.24 -28.13 5.32
CA ARG A 306 -11.30 -28.92 4.51
C ARG A 306 -9.91 -28.39 4.82
N PRO A 307 -8.96 -29.23 5.25
CA PRO A 307 -7.59 -28.77 5.48
C PRO A 307 -7.03 -28.18 4.17
N ALA A 308 -6.23 -27.12 4.27
CA ALA A 308 -5.41 -26.68 3.15
C ALA A 308 -4.63 -27.89 2.62
N VAL A 309 -4.81 -28.21 1.35
CA VAL A 309 -3.88 -29.09 0.65
C VAL A 309 -2.61 -28.28 0.48
N ASP A 310 -1.57 -28.63 1.23
CA ASP A 310 -0.22 -28.18 0.95
C ASP A 310 0.07 -28.53 -0.51
N PRO A 311 0.43 -27.57 -1.39
CA PRO A 311 0.81 -27.88 -2.78
C PRO A 311 2.06 -28.78 -2.89
N GLY A 312 2.57 -29.28 -1.75
CA GLY A 312 3.47 -30.41 -1.61
C GLY A 312 3.40 -31.43 -2.74
N GLY A 313 4.39 -31.35 -3.62
CA GLY A 313 4.69 -32.40 -4.59
C GLY A 313 4.88 -31.93 -6.02
N VAL A 314 4.50 -30.70 -6.39
CA VAL A 314 4.77 -30.24 -7.76
C VAL A 314 6.20 -29.67 -7.82
N SER A 315 7.14 -30.45 -8.37
CA SER A 315 8.43 -29.91 -8.81
C SER A 315 8.14 -28.96 -9.96
N ILE A 316 8.26 -27.65 -9.71
CA ILE A 316 8.04 -26.65 -10.74
C ILE A 316 9.35 -25.98 -11.06
N VAL A 317 9.79 -26.19 -12.30
CA VAL A 317 11.00 -25.56 -12.81
C VAL A 317 10.60 -24.30 -13.57
N TYR A 318 10.43 -23.19 -12.85
CA TYR A 318 10.60 -21.89 -13.50
C TYR A 318 12.11 -21.64 -13.64
N LYS A 319 12.70 -21.96 -14.81
CA LYS A 319 14.11 -21.62 -15.09
C LYS A 319 14.22 -20.10 -15.17
N THR A 320 14.68 -19.47 -14.10
CA THR A 320 15.07 -18.07 -14.15
C THR A 320 16.31 -17.96 -15.05
N THR A 321 16.20 -17.20 -16.15
CA THR A 321 17.38 -16.84 -16.93
C THR A 321 18.23 -15.92 -16.05
N GLY A 322 19.44 -16.35 -15.72
CA GLY A 322 20.34 -15.61 -14.85
C GLY A 322 20.64 -14.19 -15.34
N PRO A 323 21.28 -13.36 -14.51
CA PRO A 323 21.72 -12.03 -14.92
C PRO A 323 22.53 -12.10 -16.23
N LYS A 324 22.27 -11.20 -17.20
CA LYS A 324 23.07 -11.11 -18.45
C LYS A 324 24.51 -10.69 -18.12
N ARG A 325 24.66 -9.93 -17.02
CA ARG A 325 25.89 -9.44 -16.44
C ARG A 325 25.83 -9.76 -14.96
N ASP A 326 26.71 -10.64 -14.49
CA ASP A 326 26.70 -11.07 -13.09
C ASP A 326 27.20 -9.94 -12.19
N ILE A 327 26.26 -9.28 -11.51
CA ILE A 327 26.53 -8.14 -10.63
C ILE A 327 27.44 -8.55 -9.47
N VAL A 328 27.31 -9.80 -8.98
CA VAL A 328 28.16 -10.34 -7.92
C VAL A 328 29.58 -10.50 -8.44
N LEU A 329 29.76 -11.08 -9.63
CA LEU A 329 31.07 -11.24 -10.24
C LEU A 329 31.75 -9.88 -10.51
N ILE A 330 31.00 -8.88 -10.98
CA ILE A 330 31.53 -7.53 -11.20
C ILE A 330 32.02 -6.93 -9.88
N ARG A 331 31.21 -7.03 -8.81
CA ARG A 331 31.59 -6.56 -7.48
C ARG A 331 32.84 -7.27 -6.96
N GLU A 332 32.93 -8.59 -7.12
CA GLU A 332 34.10 -9.37 -6.72
C GLU A 332 35.36 -8.97 -7.49
N LYS A 333 35.25 -8.73 -8.80
CA LYS A 333 36.36 -8.20 -9.60
C LYS A 333 36.83 -6.83 -9.10
N ILE A 334 35.91 -5.93 -8.76
CA ILE A 334 36.25 -4.62 -8.20
C ILE A 334 36.92 -4.79 -6.83
N LEU A 335 36.34 -5.60 -5.93
CA LEU A 335 36.90 -5.86 -4.60
C LEU A 335 38.30 -6.45 -4.68
N SER A 336 38.51 -7.46 -5.53
CA SER A 336 39.81 -8.09 -5.74
C SER A 336 40.84 -7.08 -6.25
N LEU A 337 40.47 -6.19 -7.17
CA LEU A 337 41.38 -5.16 -7.67
C LEU A 337 41.75 -4.14 -6.58
N VAL A 338 40.79 -3.76 -5.74
CA VAL A 338 41.03 -2.86 -4.61
C VAL A 338 41.92 -3.53 -3.55
N GLU A 339 41.68 -4.81 -3.25
CA GLU A 339 42.47 -5.59 -2.30
C GLU A 339 43.92 -5.80 -2.79
N GLN A 340 44.12 -6.02 -4.09
CA GLN A 340 45.45 -6.04 -4.69
C GLN A 340 46.16 -4.71 -4.50
N ALA A 341 45.47 -3.58 -4.74
CA ALA A 341 46.05 -2.25 -4.55
C ALA A 341 46.40 -1.96 -3.07
N ILE A 342 45.55 -2.39 -2.12
CA ILE A 342 45.81 -2.22 -0.68
C ILE A 342 47.06 -3.00 -0.24
N ASN A 343 47.24 -4.22 -0.77
CA ASN A 343 48.31 -5.11 -0.37
C ASN A 343 49.63 -4.91 -1.15
N ASP A 344 49.64 -4.04 -2.17
CA ASP A 344 50.81 -3.80 -3.01
C ASP A 344 51.97 -3.19 -2.18
N PRO A 345 53.15 -3.83 -2.13
CA PRO A 345 54.29 -3.33 -1.37
C PRO A 345 54.71 -1.91 -1.77
N SER A 346 54.47 -1.53 -3.03
CA SER A 346 54.83 -0.22 -3.59
C SER A 346 53.89 0.89 -3.13
N LEU A 347 52.66 0.54 -2.71
CA LEU A 347 51.61 1.48 -2.28
C LEU A 347 51.49 1.56 -0.74
N LYS A 348 51.96 0.54 -0.01
CA LYS A 348 51.97 0.51 1.47
C LYS A 348 52.55 1.75 2.17
N PRO A 349 53.61 2.42 1.66
CA PRO A 349 54.14 3.63 2.30
C PRO A 349 53.17 4.83 2.30
N TYR A 350 52.13 4.83 1.45
CA TYR A 350 51.16 5.92 1.32
C TYR A 350 49.91 5.66 2.16
N THR A 351 50.06 5.85 3.47
CA THR A 351 49.06 5.47 4.48
C THR A 351 47.67 6.11 4.29
N ASP A 352 47.59 7.35 3.80
CA ASP A 352 46.30 8.02 3.55
C ASP A 352 45.56 7.44 2.34
N SER A 353 46.27 7.13 1.26
CA SER A 353 45.73 6.41 0.10
C SER A 353 45.22 5.03 0.50
N ILE A 354 46.01 4.29 1.28
CA ILE A 354 45.61 2.98 1.81
C ILE A 354 44.35 3.12 2.68
N ARG A 355 44.28 4.10 3.59
CA ARG A 355 43.09 4.33 4.42
C ARG A 355 41.84 4.63 3.59
N GLN A 356 41.97 5.42 2.52
CA GLN A 356 40.85 5.70 1.61
C GLN A 356 40.43 4.45 0.82
N LEU A 357 41.39 3.65 0.33
CA LEU A 357 41.12 2.38 -0.35
C LEU A 357 40.48 1.36 0.59
N GLU A 358 40.93 1.26 1.84
CA GLU A 358 40.35 0.41 2.88
C GLU A 358 38.91 0.83 3.22
N SER A 359 38.65 2.14 3.29
CA SER A 359 37.30 2.68 3.47
C SER A 359 36.38 2.32 2.31
N LEU A 360 36.84 2.51 1.06
CA LEU A 360 36.11 2.13 -0.14
C LEU A 360 35.87 0.62 -0.20
N HIS A 361 36.90 -0.19 0.03
CA HIS A 361 36.80 -1.64 0.13
C HIS A 361 35.75 -2.07 1.17
N GLY A 362 35.78 -1.46 2.35
CA GLY A 362 34.81 -1.70 3.42
C GLY A 362 33.37 -1.31 3.03
N GLN A 363 33.18 -0.18 2.36
CA GLN A 363 31.87 0.26 1.86
C GLN A 363 31.31 -0.71 0.81
N LEU A 364 32.13 -1.07 -0.20
CA LEU A 364 31.72 -1.99 -1.25
C LEU A 364 31.50 -3.42 -0.72
N LYS A 365 32.26 -3.87 0.30
CA LYS A 365 32.07 -5.16 0.97
C LYS A 365 30.78 -5.21 1.81
N LYS A 366 30.31 -4.07 2.30
CA LYS A 366 29.04 -3.95 3.03
C LYS A 366 27.84 -3.62 2.14
N GLU A 367 28.06 -3.31 0.86
CA GLU A 367 26.99 -3.03 -0.10
C GLU A 367 25.97 -4.16 -0.13
N ASN A 368 24.71 -3.80 0.09
CA ASN A 368 23.59 -4.72 0.00
C ASN A 368 22.42 -3.96 -0.62
N TYR A 369 22.05 -4.33 -1.84
CA TYR A 369 20.89 -3.75 -2.52
C TYR A 369 19.63 -4.46 -2.06
N LEU A 370 18.73 -3.73 -1.41
CA LEU A 370 17.55 -4.28 -0.73
C LEU A 370 16.28 -4.03 -1.55
N VAL A 371 15.64 -5.12 -1.97
CA VAL A 371 14.33 -5.08 -2.66
C VAL A 371 13.26 -5.57 -1.69
N THR A 372 12.39 -4.67 -1.25
CA THR A 372 11.40 -4.98 -0.22
C THR A 372 10.01 -5.14 -0.79
N ALA A 373 9.38 -6.29 -0.56
CA ALA A 373 7.96 -6.47 -0.85
C ALA A 373 7.12 -5.75 0.21
N ALA A 374 6.18 -4.94 -0.23
CA ALA A 374 5.19 -4.29 0.62
C ALA A 374 3.80 -4.56 0.07
N GLY A 375 2.78 -4.63 0.92
CA GLY A 375 1.41 -4.84 0.47
C GLY A 375 0.53 -5.42 1.55
N GLY A 376 -0.77 -5.40 1.29
CA GLY A 376 -1.76 -5.94 2.20
C GLY A 376 -1.61 -7.44 2.47
N PHE A 377 -2.39 -7.91 3.41
CA PHE A 377 -2.45 -9.28 3.85
C PHE A 377 -3.05 -10.16 2.75
N SER A 378 -2.47 -11.33 2.50
CA SER A 378 -2.85 -12.24 1.40
C SER A 378 -2.80 -11.61 0.00
N SER A 379 -1.84 -10.72 -0.26
CA SER A 379 -1.56 -10.19 -1.61
C SER A 379 -0.65 -11.10 -2.45
N GLY A 380 -0.16 -12.20 -1.87
CA GLY A 380 0.68 -13.22 -2.53
C GLY A 380 2.18 -12.89 -2.62
N LYS A 381 2.70 -12.07 -1.70
CA LYS A 381 4.14 -11.75 -1.57
C LYS A 381 5.01 -13.01 -1.44
N SER A 382 4.71 -13.87 -0.47
CA SER A 382 5.47 -15.10 -0.23
C SER A 382 5.37 -16.08 -1.41
N THR A 383 4.20 -16.17 -2.07
CA THR A 383 4.03 -16.97 -3.30
C THR A 383 4.88 -16.44 -4.45
N PHE A 384 4.99 -15.12 -4.60
CA PHE A 384 5.86 -14.50 -5.60
C PHE A 384 7.33 -14.84 -5.36
N PHE A 385 7.78 -14.81 -4.10
CA PHE A 385 9.15 -15.18 -3.77
C PHE A 385 9.42 -16.67 -3.92
N ASN A 386 8.44 -17.53 -3.64
CA ASN A 386 8.54 -18.94 -3.98
C ASN A 386 8.69 -19.13 -5.50
N ALA A 387 7.91 -18.38 -6.32
CA ALA A 387 8.05 -18.40 -7.78
C ALA A 387 9.43 -17.87 -8.23
N LEU A 388 9.94 -16.82 -7.58
CA LEU A 388 11.27 -16.25 -7.82
C LEU A 388 12.40 -17.28 -7.57
N MET A 389 12.25 -18.12 -6.54
CA MET A 389 13.18 -19.19 -6.20
C MET A 389 12.95 -20.46 -7.03
N GLY A 390 11.75 -20.62 -7.61
CA GLY A 390 11.32 -21.83 -8.32
C GLY A 390 10.89 -22.97 -7.40
N GLU A 391 10.65 -22.71 -6.11
CA GLU A 391 10.22 -23.75 -5.16
C GLU A 391 9.43 -23.13 -3.99
N ALA A 392 8.47 -23.89 -3.44
CA ALA A 392 7.66 -23.47 -2.30
C ALA A 392 8.42 -23.65 -0.97
N ILE A 393 9.15 -22.63 -0.54
CA ILE A 393 9.92 -22.62 0.72
C ILE A 393 9.24 -21.78 1.80
N LEU A 394 8.76 -20.59 1.43
CA LEU A 394 8.06 -19.69 2.35
C LEU A 394 6.62 -20.16 2.58
N PRO A 395 6.10 -20.07 3.82
CA PRO A 395 4.71 -20.40 4.10
C PRO A 395 3.76 -19.42 3.41
N ALA A 396 2.89 -19.94 2.54
CA ALA A 396 1.85 -19.18 1.86
C ALA A 396 0.47 -19.70 2.29
N GLN A 397 -0.17 -19.04 3.26
CA GLN A 397 -1.53 -19.36 3.76
C GLN A 397 -2.40 -18.10 3.79
N ASN A 398 -3.70 -18.29 4.03
CA ASN A 398 -4.70 -17.22 4.16
C ASN A 398 -4.79 -16.61 5.58
N SER A 399 -3.82 -16.92 6.46
CA SER A 399 -3.53 -16.23 7.74
C SER A 399 -2.28 -15.35 7.61
N PRO A 400 -2.03 -14.36 8.49
CA PRO A 400 -0.76 -13.62 8.54
C PRO A 400 0.45 -14.57 8.65
N THR A 401 0.97 -15.08 7.54
CA THR A 401 1.99 -16.14 7.54
C THR A 401 3.40 -15.65 7.79
N THR A 402 3.63 -14.36 7.62
CA THR A 402 4.92 -13.72 7.82
C THR A 402 4.82 -12.91 9.11
N PHE A 403 5.13 -13.52 10.26
CA PHE A 403 5.20 -12.84 11.56
C PHE A 403 6.54 -12.09 11.76
N THR A 404 7.54 -12.44 10.94
CA THR A 404 8.90 -11.90 11.01
C THR A 404 9.41 -11.58 9.61
N ILE A 405 10.28 -10.59 9.50
CA ILE A 405 10.94 -10.26 8.23
C ILE A 405 11.83 -11.41 7.77
N THR A 406 11.62 -11.83 6.52
CA THR A 406 12.40 -12.89 5.89
C THR A 406 13.21 -12.30 4.74
N ARG A 407 14.53 -12.42 4.83
CA ARG A 407 15.48 -11.96 3.81
C ARG A 407 15.90 -13.13 2.95
N LEU A 408 15.80 -12.99 1.63
CA LEU A 408 16.21 -13.99 0.66
C LEU A 408 17.51 -13.54 0.02
N LYS A 409 18.53 -14.39 0.08
CA LYS A 409 19.87 -14.14 -0.45
C LYS A 409 20.33 -15.29 -1.32
N HIS A 410 21.19 -14.98 -2.28
CA HIS A 410 21.89 -16.03 -3.02
C HIS A 410 22.83 -16.79 -2.10
N GLY A 411 22.82 -18.12 -2.19
CA GLY A 411 23.76 -19.00 -1.52
C GLY A 411 23.84 -20.36 -2.21
N VAL A 412 24.97 -21.05 -2.06
CA VAL A 412 25.23 -22.33 -2.74
C VAL A 412 24.31 -23.44 -2.24
N HIS A 413 23.93 -23.38 -0.96
CA HIS A 413 23.09 -24.37 -0.29
C HIS A 413 21.76 -23.76 0.13
N LYS A 414 20.70 -24.58 0.13
CA LYS A 414 19.38 -24.18 0.61
C LYS A 414 19.35 -24.26 2.13
N LYS A 415 19.48 -23.11 2.80
CA LYS A 415 19.42 -23.06 4.26
C LYS A 415 18.65 -21.85 4.78
N ALA A 416 18.01 -22.02 5.93
CA ALA A 416 17.43 -20.92 6.67
C ALA A 416 18.25 -20.68 7.95
N ILE A 417 18.60 -19.43 8.17
CA ILE A 417 19.30 -18.95 9.36
C ILE A 417 18.30 -18.12 10.15
N ILE A 418 17.97 -18.60 11.33
CA ILE A 418 17.01 -17.95 12.23
C ILE A 418 17.81 -17.21 13.28
N ASN A 419 17.68 -15.88 13.28
CA ASN A 419 18.33 -15.00 14.24
C ASN A 419 17.33 -14.68 15.34
N TYR A 420 17.65 -15.10 16.57
CA TYR A 420 16.84 -14.78 17.74
C TYR A 420 17.33 -13.50 18.41
N ALA A 421 16.40 -12.64 18.81
CA ALA A 421 16.71 -11.43 19.54
C ALA A 421 17.21 -11.77 20.96
N ARG A 422 18.25 -11.06 21.41
CA ARG A 422 18.76 -11.15 22.80
C ARG A 422 17.79 -10.54 23.80
N GLN A 423 17.01 -9.57 23.36
CA GLN A 423 16.02 -8.86 24.15
C GLN A 423 14.75 -8.67 23.33
N VAL A 424 13.61 -8.97 23.93
CA VAL A 424 12.28 -8.77 23.32
C VAL A 424 11.45 -7.86 24.22
N VAL A 425 10.85 -6.83 23.63
CA VAL A 425 9.91 -5.95 24.32
C VAL A 425 8.49 -6.43 24.02
N ILE A 426 7.76 -6.79 25.07
CA ILE A 426 6.37 -7.28 24.99
C ILE A 426 5.44 -6.19 25.53
N PRO A 427 4.69 -5.48 24.68
CA PRO A 427 3.74 -4.48 25.16
C PRO A 427 2.60 -5.16 25.91
N THR A 428 2.11 -4.54 26.98
CA THR A 428 0.92 -5.05 27.69
C THR A 428 -0.38 -4.54 27.08
N HIS A 429 -0.32 -3.37 26.45
CA HIS A 429 -1.47 -2.69 25.90
C HIS A 429 -1.09 -1.82 24.69
N GLN A 430 -2.11 -1.47 23.91
CA GLN A 430 -2.08 -0.46 22.87
C GLN A 430 -3.06 0.66 23.22
N MET A 431 -2.68 1.90 22.92
CA MET A 431 -3.56 3.05 23.06
C MET A 431 -4.35 3.30 21.77
N GLU A 432 -5.68 3.42 21.90
CA GLU A 432 -6.57 3.76 20.80
C GLU A 432 -7.69 4.66 21.33
N ASN A 433 -7.83 5.89 20.78
CA ASN A 433 -8.88 6.84 21.17
C ASN A 433 -9.00 7.06 22.69
N GLN A 434 -7.87 7.32 23.37
CA GLN A 434 -7.80 7.47 24.84
C GLN A 434 -8.26 6.24 25.64
N GLN A 435 -8.25 5.05 25.03
CA GLN A 435 -8.49 3.78 25.71
C GLN A 435 -7.28 2.86 25.54
N ALA A 436 -6.93 2.14 26.61
CA ALA A 436 -6.00 1.03 26.56
C ALA A 436 -6.72 -0.25 26.11
N ILE A 437 -6.05 -1.01 25.25
CA ILE A 437 -6.49 -2.30 24.70
C ILE A 437 -5.41 -3.33 25.00
N LEU A 438 -5.78 -4.45 25.62
CA LEU A 438 -4.83 -5.49 26.01
C LEU A 438 -4.17 -6.18 24.78
N CYS A 439 -2.84 -6.27 24.77
CA CYS A 439 -2.04 -6.97 23.76
C CYS A 439 -2.04 -8.48 23.99
N ARG A 440 -3.19 -9.12 23.71
CA ARG A 440 -3.49 -10.50 24.12
C ARG A 440 -2.53 -11.52 23.50
N TYR A 441 -2.20 -11.34 22.23
CA TYR A 441 -1.39 -12.30 21.48
C TYR A 441 0.04 -12.33 22.01
N GLU A 442 0.61 -11.14 22.23
CA GLU A 442 1.94 -10.93 22.76
C GLU A 442 2.04 -11.42 24.21
N LEU A 443 1.05 -11.11 25.05
CA LEU A 443 1.01 -11.58 26.44
C LEU A 443 0.74 -13.08 26.56
N ALA A 444 -0.08 -13.68 25.69
CA ALA A 444 -0.29 -15.12 25.66
C ALA A 444 0.97 -15.87 25.25
N THR A 445 1.70 -15.32 24.28
CA THR A 445 3.00 -15.83 23.87
C THR A 445 4.00 -15.76 25.02
N LEU A 446 4.06 -14.62 25.71
CA LEU A 446 4.91 -14.44 26.88
C LEU A 446 4.56 -15.42 28.01
N GLU A 447 3.27 -15.58 28.34
CA GLU A 447 2.85 -16.57 29.35
C GLU A 447 3.27 -17.99 28.97
N HIS A 448 3.19 -18.34 27.69
CA HIS A 448 3.65 -19.64 27.20
C HIS A 448 5.16 -19.82 27.35
N TRP A 449 5.97 -18.82 26.95
CA TRP A 449 7.43 -18.86 27.11
C TRP A 449 7.87 -19.08 28.56
N ILE A 450 7.18 -18.45 29.50
CA ILE A 450 7.50 -18.54 30.93
C ILE A 450 6.94 -19.82 31.56
N SER A 451 5.88 -20.40 31.01
CA SER A 451 5.26 -21.63 31.53
C SER A 451 5.88 -22.91 30.95
N ASP A 452 6.55 -22.83 29.79
CA ASP A 452 7.28 -23.95 29.19
C ASP A 452 8.69 -24.05 29.79
N SER A 453 8.99 -25.18 30.43
CA SER A 453 10.27 -25.41 31.11
C SER A 453 11.47 -25.32 30.17
N LYS A 454 11.33 -25.75 28.90
CA LYS A 454 12.43 -25.70 27.93
C LYS A 454 12.70 -24.28 27.46
N LEU A 455 11.66 -23.45 27.34
CA LEU A 455 11.82 -22.07 26.85
C LEU A 455 12.32 -21.13 27.95
N VAL A 456 11.83 -21.28 29.18
CA VAL A 456 12.23 -20.42 30.30
C VAL A 456 13.70 -20.59 30.68
N GLU A 457 14.29 -21.77 30.47
CA GLU A 457 15.73 -22.03 30.66
C GLU A 457 16.62 -21.09 29.84
N HIS A 458 16.12 -20.59 28.71
CA HIS A 458 16.84 -19.66 27.83
C HIS A 458 16.72 -18.19 28.28
N VAL A 459 15.86 -17.87 29.25
CA VAL A 459 15.66 -16.52 29.79
C VAL A 459 16.65 -16.30 30.94
N TYR A 460 17.47 -15.24 30.90
CA TYR A 460 18.38 -14.92 32.01
C TYR A 460 17.89 -13.78 32.90
N ALA A 461 17.12 -12.84 32.35
CA ALA A 461 16.56 -11.73 33.10
C ALA A 461 15.22 -11.29 32.51
N MET A 462 14.37 -10.76 33.37
CA MET A 462 13.09 -10.17 32.98
C MET A 462 12.94 -8.85 33.72
N GLU A 463 12.40 -7.86 33.04
CA GLU A 463 12.11 -6.55 33.59
C GLU A 463 10.69 -6.13 33.23
N LYS A 464 10.06 -5.36 34.11
CA LYS A 464 8.82 -4.64 33.80
C LYS A 464 9.13 -3.16 33.67
N SER A 465 8.45 -2.47 32.77
CA SER A 465 8.46 -1.02 32.69
C SER A 465 7.17 -0.43 33.24
N LYS A 466 7.29 0.65 34.01
CA LYS A 466 6.17 1.52 34.36
C LYS A 466 6.61 2.98 34.36
N ASN A 467 5.86 3.85 33.67
CA ASN A 467 6.16 5.29 33.59
C ASN A 467 7.61 5.56 33.11
N GLY A 468 8.11 4.73 32.20
CA GLY A 468 9.47 4.80 31.67
C GLY A 468 10.57 4.24 32.59
N ARG A 469 10.25 3.76 33.80
CA ARG A 469 11.20 3.12 34.71
C ARG A 469 11.18 1.60 34.55
N LEU A 470 12.35 1.00 34.37
CA LEU A 470 12.54 -0.45 34.30
C LEU A 470 12.93 -1.02 35.66
N THR A 471 12.27 -2.09 36.09
CA THR A 471 12.58 -2.82 37.31
C THR A 471 12.61 -4.32 37.03
N LYS A 472 13.58 -5.05 37.61
CA LYS A 472 13.65 -6.52 37.51
C LYS A 472 12.38 -7.17 38.06
N ILE A 473 11.98 -8.28 37.45
CA ILE A 473 10.81 -9.07 37.84
C ILE A 473 11.10 -10.56 37.74
N THR A 474 10.58 -11.36 38.66
CA THR A 474 10.68 -12.82 38.61
C THR A 474 9.60 -13.42 37.68
N ALA A 475 9.79 -14.68 37.25
CA ALA A 475 8.79 -15.38 36.44
C ALA A 475 7.41 -15.44 37.13
N THR A 476 7.40 -15.70 38.43
CA THR A 476 6.17 -15.78 39.24
C THR A 476 5.46 -14.43 39.32
N GLU A 477 6.18 -13.35 39.58
CA GLU A 477 5.63 -11.99 39.62
C GLU A 477 5.13 -11.54 38.24
N LEU A 478 5.83 -11.91 37.17
CA LEU A 478 5.42 -11.61 35.80
C LEU A 478 4.10 -12.30 35.47
N LEU A 479 3.97 -13.59 35.80
CA LEU A 479 2.71 -14.33 35.62
C LEU A 479 1.58 -13.72 36.47
N GLN A 480 1.86 -13.27 37.69
CA GLN A 480 0.88 -12.55 38.51
C GLN A 480 0.47 -11.21 37.87
N GLN A 481 1.41 -10.44 37.31
CA GLN A 481 1.11 -9.21 36.58
C GLN A 481 0.25 -9.47 35.34
N ILE A 482 0.54 -10.54 34.58
CA ILE A 482 -0.31 -10.98 33.45
C ILE A 482 -1.73 -11.31 33.96
N GLU A 483 -1.88 -12.00 35.08
CA GLU A 483 -3.20 -12.28 35.65
C GLU A 483 -3.93 -11.02 36.13
N LEU A 484 -3.22 -10.04 36.71
CA LEU A 484 -3.78 -8.74 37.08
C LEU A 484 -4.20 -7.92 35.85
N LEU A 485 -3.41 -7.94 34.78
CA LEU A 485 -3.79 -7.38 33.47
C LEU A 485 -5.05 -8.05 32.94
N LYS A 486 -5.10 -9.39 32.94
CA LYS A 486 -6.29 -10.14 32.53
C LYS A 486 -7.52 -9.76 33.38
N LYS A 487 -7.37 -9.53 34.69
CA LYS A 487 -8.46 -9.12 35.59
C LYS A 487 -8.92 -7.68 35.36
N SER A 488 -7.99 -6.73 35.20
CA SER A 488 -8.33 -5.31 34.99
C SER A 488 -9.05 -5.07 33.67
N PHE A 489 -8.64 -5.79 32.62
CA PHE A 489 -9.30 -5.78 31.33
C PHE A 489 -10.49 -6.75 31.26
N ALA A 490 -10.80 -7.53 32.30
CA ALA A 490 -11.90 -8.50 32.24
C ALA A 490 -13.26 -7.79 32.11
N ARG A 491 -14.10 -8.26 31.19
CA ARG A 491 -15.51 -7.84 31.11
C ARG A 491 -16.35 -8.48 32.22
N VAL A 492 -16.08 -9.75 32.54
CA VAL A 492 -16.77 -10.52 33.58
C VAL A 492 -15.83 -10.74 34.76
N LYS A 493 -16.20 -10.17 35.92
CA LYS A 493 -15.51 -10.36 37.21
C LYS A 493 -15.94 -11.68 37.85
N ARG A 494 -15.57 -12.80 37.21
CA ARG A 494 -15.71 -14.15 37.77
C ARG A 494 -14.33 -14.72 38.04
N ASP A 495 -14.17 -15.40 39.17
CA ASP A 495 -12.97 -16.16 39.50
C ASP A 495 -13.03 -17.56 38.88
N PHE A 496 -11.88 -18.04 38.41
CA PHE A 496 -11.75 -19.33 37.73
C PHE A 496 -11.17 -20.37 38.69
N SER A 497 -11.68 -21.60 38.62
CA SER A 497 -11.23 -22.73 39.45
C SER A 497 -9.74 -23.03 39.31
N SER A 498 -9.17 -22.78 38.12
CA SER A 498 -7.75 -22.95 37.81
C SER A 498 -6.83 -21.85 38.38
N LYS A 499 -7.34 -20.91 39.20
CA LYS A 499 -6.66 -19.68 39.69
C LYS A 499 -6.14 -18.72 38.59
N ARG A 500 -6.03 -19.15 37.33
CA ARG A 500 -5.66 -18.35 36.15
C ARG A 500 -6.82 -18.15 35.19
N ARG A 501 -6.98 -16.93 34.67
CA ARG A 501 -7.99 -16.58 33.67
C ARG A 501 -7.52 -17.03 32.28
N PRO A 502 -8.32 -17.80 31.52
CA PRO A 502 -7.90 -18.26 30.21
C PRO A 502 -7.97 -17.13 29.17
N TRP A 503 -7.10 -17.13 28.16
CA TRP A 503 -7.06 -16.12 27.10
C TRP A 503 -8.31 -16.07 26.21
N LYS A 504 -9.12 -17.15 26.20
CA LYS A 504 -10.47 -17.16 25.58
C LYS A 504 -11.50 -16.29 26.33
N SER A 505 -11.12 -15.70 27.46
CA SER A 505 -11.97 -14.78 28.21
C SER A 505 -12.24 -13.49 27.44
N LEU A 506 -13.32 -12.82 27.83
CA LEU A 506 -13.74 -11.57 27.24
C LEU A 506 -13.08 -10.39 27.95
N PHE A 507 -12.28 -9.64 27.20
CA PHE A 507 -11.59 -8.44 27.67
C PHE A 507 -12.24 -7.18 27.09
N LYS A 508 -12.41 -6.14 27.90
CA LYS A 508 -12.93 -4.82 27.55
C LYS A 508 -11.80 -3.81 27.36
N LYS A 509 -12.06 -2.72 26.62
CA LYS A 509 -11.17 -1.55 26.61
C LYS A 509 -11.26 -0.85 27.97
N VAL A 510 -10.15 -0.27 28.44
CA VAL A 510 -10.06 0.45 29.72
C VAL A 510 -9.70 1.91 29.41
N PRO A 511 -10.28 2.92 30.07
CA PRO A 511 -9.85 4.31 29.88
C PRO A 511 -8.35 4.48 30.11
N ALA A 512 -7.65 5.19 29.21
CA ALA A 512 -6.20 5.33 29.25
C ALA A 512 -5.73 5.93 30.58
N GLN A 513 -6.42 6.96 31.08
CA GLN A 513 -6.09 7.57 32.38
C GLN A 513 -6.14 6.56 33.52
N MET A 514 -7.18 5.71 33.57
CA MET A 514 -7.31 4.67 34.62
C MET A 514 -6.21 3.60 34.52
N PHE A 515 -5.80 3.26 33.30
CA PHE A 515 -4.72 2.29 33.10
C PHE A 515 -3.36 2.91 33.46
N LEU A 516 -3.10 4.13 32.99
CA LEU A 516 -1.85 4.85 33.25
C LEU A 516 -1.65 5.10 34.75
N SER A 517 -2.73 5.39 35.50
CA SER A 517 -2.70 5.56 36.96
C SER A 517 -2.58 4.24 37.75
N SER A 518 -2.62 3.08 37.08
CA SER A 518 -2.47 1.78 37.76
C SER A 518 -0.99 1.37 37.87
N GLU A 519 -0.66 0.50 38.83
CA GLU A 519 0.68 -0.09 38.99
C GLU A 519 1.01 -1.20 37.97
N LEU A 520 0.13 -1.43 36.99
CA LEU A 520 0.32 -2.45 35.97
C LEU A 520 1.40 -2.01 34.97
N ALA A 521 2.26 -2.95 34.59
CA ALA A 521 3.35 -2.71 33.66
C ALA A 521 2.83 -2.20 32.30
N ASP A 522 3.55 -1.23 31.71
CA ASP A 522 3.26 -0.71 30.37
C ASP A 522 3.79 -1.68 29.30
N TYR A 523 4.95 -2.28 29.56
CA TYR A 523 5.55 -3.35 28.75
C TYR A 523 6.50 -4.21 29.61
N PHE A 524 6.79 -5.41 29.14
CA PHE A 524 7.82 -6.29 29.69
C PHE A 524 9.04 -6.32 28.76
N VAL A 525 10.19 -6.55 29.35
CA VAL A 525 11.45 -6.78 28.64
C VAL A 525 11.98 -8.14 29.06
N ILE A 526 12.15 -9.03 28.08
CA ILE A 526 12.65 -10.38 28.32
C ILE A 526 14.03 -10.49 27.70
N HIS A 527 15.01 -10.89 28.52
CA HIS A 527 16.40 -11.04 28.12
C HIS A 527 16.78 -12.52 28.07
N PHE A 528 17.37 -12.94 26.96
CA PHE A 528 17.73 -14.32 26.69
C PHE A 528 19.25 -14.52 26.80
N LYS A 529 19.67 -15.70 27.31
CA LYS A 529 21.08 -16.02 27.62
C LYS A 529 21.97 -15.83 26.40
N ASP A 530 21.53 -16.32 25.25
CA ASP A 530 22.30 -16.31 24.01
C ASP A 530 21.48 -15.75 22.84
N THR A 531 22.19 -15.09 21.90
CA THR A 531 21.74 -14.95 20.51
C THR A 531 21.93 -16.30 19.84
N VAL A 532 21.05 -17.25 20.12
CA VAL A 532 21.07 -18.53 19.42
C VAL A 532 20.89 -18.21 17.94
N ARG A 533 21.80 -18.70 17.10
CA ARG A 533 21.62 -18.76 15.65
C ARG A 533 21.27 -20.20 15.36
N GLN A 534 20.08 -20.42 14.82
CA GLN A 534 19.67 -21.75 14.41
C GLN A 534 19.76 -21.83 12.88
N GLU A 535 20.53 -22.80 12.39
CA GLU A 535 20.59 -23.11 10.96
C GLU A 535 19.72 -24.33 10.68
N LEU A 536 18.92 -24.24 9.63
CA LEU A 536 18.01 -25.27 9.15
C LEU A 536 18.38 -25.62 7.71
N ASN A 537 18.48 -26.91 7.41
CA ASN A 537 18.72 -27.41 6.07
C ASN A 537 17.39 -27.57 5.31
N LEU A 538 17.14 -26.67 4.37
CA LEU A 538 15.88 -26.61 3.63
C LEU A 538 15.78 -27.69 2.54
N ASP A 539 16.77 -28.57 2.37
CA ASP A 539 16.60 -29.79 1.57
C ASP A 539 15.83 -30.88 2.35
N THR A 540 15.69 -30.76 3.67
CA THR A 540 14.96 -31.73 4.49
C THR A 540 13.51 -31.30 4.79
N PRO A 541 12.50 -32.19 4.64
CA PRO A 541 11.10 -31.85 4.96
C PRO A 541 10.88 -31.46 6.43
N GLY A 542 11.63 -32.06 7.36
CA GLY A 542 11.55 -31.76 8.80
C GLY A 542 11.94 -30.33 9.14
N ASP A 543 13.02 -29.83 8.53
CA ASP A 543 13.48 -28.46 8.74
C ASP A 543 12.58 -27.44 8.04
N ARG A 544 12.01 -27.77 6.87
CA ARG A 544 10.95 -26.94 6.25
C ARG A 544 9.74 -26.79 7.17
N THR A 545 9.30 -27.89 7.78
CA THR A 545 8.19 -27.89 8.75
C THR A 545 8.55 -27.05 9.98
N THR A 546 9.80 -27.13 10.44
CA THR A 546 10.30 -26.33 11.56
C THR A 546 10.34 -24.84 11.22
N LEU A 547 10.82 -24.47 10.03
CA LEU A 547 10.80 -23.10 9.53
C LEU A 547 9.36 -22.57 9.46
N ALA A 548 8.43 -23.33 8.86
CA ALA A 548 7.02 -22.95 8.77
C ALA A 548 6.39 -22.74 10.15
N LYS A 549 6.71 -23.62 11.12
CA LYS A 549 6.26 -23.48 12.50
C LYS A 549 6.84 -22.22 13.16
N ILE A 550 8.11 -21.91 12.97
CA ILE A 550 8.74 -20.72 13.57
C ILE A 550 8.19 -19.44 12.94
N ALA A 551 8.13 -19.39 11.61
CA ALA A 551 7.61 -18.25 10.87
C ALA A 551 6.11 -17.98 11.12
N GLY A 552 5.34 -19.03 11.42
CA GLY A 552 3.87 -18.99 11.57
C GLY A 552 3.31 -19.16 12.99
N SER A 553 4.13 -19.06 14.06
CA SER A 553 3.66 -19.28 15.44
C SER A 553 4.13 -18.24 16.46
N HIS A 554 3.73 -18.43 17.72
CA HIS A 554 4.15 -17.63 18.88
C HIS A 554 5.67 -17.54 19.05
N LEU A 555 6.44 -18.44 18.43
CA LEU A 555 7.91 -18.38 18.46
C LEU A 555 8.46 -17.19 17.66
N ALA A 556 7.70 -16.67 16.70
CA ALA A 556 8.11 -15.55 15.84
C ALA A 556 8.39 -14.25 16.59
N LEU A 557 7.75 -14.00 17.75
CA LEU A 557 7.98 -12.78 18.53
C LEU A 557 9.42 -12.66 19.07
N ARG A 558 10.16 -13.77 19.16
CA ARG A 558 11.59 -13.75 19.53
C ARG A 558 12.50 -13.63 18.30
N VAL A 559 12.02 -13.96 17.11
CA VAL A 559 12.84 -13.98 15.89
C VAL A 559 13.03 -12.55 15.41
N SER A 560 14.28 -12.08 15.36
CA SER A 560 14.60 -10.75 14.85
C SER A 560 14.48 -10.70 13.33
N ASP A 561 14.99 -11.74 12.68
CA ASP A 561 14.86 -11.96 11.24
C ASP A 561 15.16 -13.41 10.87
N ILE A 562 14.70 -13.80 9.70
CA ILE A 562 15.02 -15.06 9.05
C ILE A 562 15.83 -14.72 7.80
N VAL A 563 16.97 -15.38 7.59
CA VAL A 563 17.74 -15.29 6.33
C VAL A 563 17.67 -16.62 5.62
N ILE A 564 17.10 -16.65 4.43
CA ILE A 564 17.08 -17.82 3.56
C ILE A 564 18.16 -17.62 2.49
N GLU A 565 19.10 -18.55 2.46
CA GLU A 565 20.06 -18.71 1.38
C GLU A 565 19.55 -19.74 0.38
N HIS A 566 19.54 -19.41 -0.90
CA HIS A 566 19.03 -20.28 -1.96
C HIS A 566 19.85 -20.10 -3.26
N PRO A 567 20.08 -21.17 -4.05
CA PRO A 567 20.90 -21.13 -5.28
C PRO A 567 20.20 -20.51 -6.49
N ALA A 568 19.09 -19.79 -6.29
CA ALA A 568 18.37 -19.19 -7.40
C ALA A 568 19.15 -18.00 -7.96
N GLU A 569 19.42 -18.02 -9.27
CA GLU A 569 20.19 -16.99 -9.98
C GLU A 569 19.54 -15.59 -9.87
N SER A 570 18.22 -15.52 -9.74
CA SER A 570 17.47 -14.29 -9.48
C SER A 570 17.90 -13.58 -8.19
N LEU A 571 18.34 -14.33 -7.16
CA LEU A 571 18.80 -13.78 -5.89
C LEU A 571 20.22 -13.19 -5.96
N ARG A 572 20.97 -13.39 -7.05
CA ARG A 572 22.26 -12.69 -7.26
C ARG A 572 22.06 -11.19 -7.53
N LEU A 573 20.87 -10.80 -7.98
CA LEU A 573 20.55 -9.41 -8.32
C LEU A 573 20.53 -8.50 -7.09
N ALA A 574 19.91 -8.96 -6.00
CA ALA A 574 19.65 -8.19 -4.79
C ALA A 574 19.29 -9.11 -3.61
N THR A 575 19.34 -8.57 -2.40
CA THR A 575 18.67 -9.21 -1.26
C THR A 575 17.20 -8.84 -1.31
N PHE A 576 16.33 -9.84 -1.37
CA PHE A 576 14.88 -9.63 -1.34
C PHE A 576 14.35 -9.73 0.09
N VAL A 577 13.33 -8.96 0.41
CA VAL A 577 12.71 -8.96 1.73
C VAL A 577 11.22 -9.24 1.60
N ASP A 578 10.78 -10.36 2.18
CA ASP A 578 9.38 -10.62 2.43
C ASP A 578 8.99 -10.02 3.79
N THR A 579 8.07 -9.06 3.77
CA THR A 579 7.59 -8.40 4.99
C THR A 579 6.22 -8.92 5.41
N PRO A 580 5.93 -8.89 6.72
CA PRO A 580 4.55 -9.00 7.21
C PRO A 580 3.58 -8.05 6.48
N GLY A 581 2.30 -8.43 6.41
CA GLY A 581 1.25 -7.58 5.84
C GLY A 581 1.05 -6.28 6.65
N LEU A 582 1.04 -5.13 5.97
CA LEU A 582 0.95 -3.79 6.59
C LEU A 582 -0.46 -3.40 7.06
N ASP A 583 -1.47 -4.18 6.71
CA ASP A 583 -2.89 -4.06 7.09
C ASP A 583 -3.31 -5.14 8.11
N SER A 584 -2.33 -5.86 8.68
CA SER A 584 -2.56 -6.87 9.71
C SER A 584 -3.28 -6.30 10.93
N VAL A 585 -4.24 -7.08 11.45
CA VAL A 585 -4.92 -6.86 12.73
C VAL A 585 -3.96 -6.94 13.93
N TYR A 586 -2.77 -7.52 13.74
CA TYR A 586 -1.70 -7.57 14.73
C TYR A 586 -0.77 -6.35 14.56
N HIS A 587 -0.63 -5.54 15.61
CA HIS A 587 0.13 -4.28 15.57
C HIS A 587 1.62 -4.49 15.30
N HIS A 588 2.22 -5.51 15.92
CA HIS A 588 3.64 -5.83 15.80
C HIS A 588 4.10 -6.02 14.34
N HIS A 589 3.23 -6.62 13.49
CA HIS A 589 3.52 -6.85 12.07
C HIS A 589 3.69 -5.53 11.30
N ARG A 590 2.88 -4.53 11.66
CA ARG A 590 2.91 -3.19 11.05
C ARG A 590 4.16 -2.42 11.48
N GLU A 591 4.51 -2.50 12.77
CA GLU A 591 5.71 -1.85 13.30
C GLU A 591 6.99 -2.39 12.67
N ILE A 592 7.14 -3.71 12.61
CA ILE A 592 8.30 -4.37 12.00
C ILE A 592 8.50 -3.87 10.57
N THR A 593 7.44 -3.92 9.75
CA THR A 593 7.52 -3.54 8.35
C THR A 593 7.86 -2.06 8.20
N THR A 594 7.25 -1.18 8.99
CA THR A 594 7.51 0.27 8.96
C THR A 594 8.97 0.63 9.26
N ARG A 595 9.64 -0.12 10.15
CA ARG A 595 11.07 0.09 10.47
C ARG A 595 12.01 -0.30 9.33
N TYR A 596 11.60 -1.21 8.45
CA TYR A 596 12.42 -1.70 7.34
C TYR A 596 12.21 -0.95 6.03
N LEU A 597 11.07 -0.28 5.84
CA LEU A 597 10.82 0.51 4.62
C LEU A 597 11.97 1.51 4.35
N PRO A 598 12.48 2.31 5.32
CA PRO A 598 13.55 3.29 5.06
C PRO A 598 14.90 2.68 4.65
N LEU A 599 15.12 1.37 4.87
CA LEU A 599 16.36 0.69 4.52
C LEU A 599 16.33 0.13 3.08
N SER A 600 15.21 0.27 2.37
CA SER A 600 14.97 -0.38 1.09
C SER A 600 15.42 0.49 -0.08
N ASP A 601 16.17 -0.09 -1.01
CA ASP A 601 16.62 0.60 -2.22
C ASP A 601 15.54 0.59 -3.32
N CYS A 602 14.66 -0.41 -3.30
CA CYS A 602 13.59 -0.63 -4.26
C CYS A 602 12.39 -1.31 -3.57
N PHE A 603 11.18 -1.00 -4.01
CA PHE A 603 9.94 -1.56 -3.47
C PHE A 603 9.15 -2.34 -4.52
N LEU A 604 8.67 -3.52 -4.13
CA LEU A 604 7.66 -4.29 -4.85
C LEU A 604 6.34 -4.15 -4.08
N PHE A 605 5.43 -3.29 -4.55
CA PHE A 605 4.14 -3.07 -3.92
C PHE A 605 3.07 -4.00 -4.53
N PHE A 606 2.63 -4.97 -3.72
CA PHE A 606 1.67 -6.00 -4.12
C PHE A 606 0.24 -5.56 -3.86
N LEU A 607 -0.56 -5.58 -4.91
CA LEU A 607 -2.01 -5.40 -4.90
C LEU A 607 -2.69 -6.69 -5.36
N ASN A 608 -3.88 -6.95 -4.84
CA ASN A 608 -4.71 -8.04 -5.31
C ASN A 608 -5.54 -7.54 -6.51
N GLY A 609 -5.53 -8.26 -7.64
CA GLY A 609 -6.26 -7.86 -8.85
C GLY A 609 -7.76 -7.65 -8.65
N LYS A 610 -8.36 -8.32 -7.66
CA LYS A 610 -9.77 -8.15 -7.29
C LYS A 610 -10.00 -7.08 -6.22
N HIS A 611 -8.97 -6.69 -5.49
CA HIS A 611 -9.06 -5.68 -4.43
C HIS A 611 -7.93 -4.67 -4.62
N ILE A 612 -8.17 -3.72 -5.52
CA ILE A 612 -7.16 -2.74 -5.92
C ILE A 612 -7.38 -1.41 -5.20
N LEU A 613 -6.29 -0.81 -4.69
CA LEU A 613 -6.24 0.49 -4.03
C LEU A 613 -7.37 0.72 -3.01
N THR A 614 -7.45 -0.14 -2.02
CA THR A 614 -8.27 0.10 -0.82
C THR A 614 -7.67 1.22 0.04
N GLN A 615 -8.40 1.72 1.04
CA GLN A 615 -7.85 2.70 2.00
C GLN A 615 -6.55 2.20 2.68
N PRO A 616 -6.45 0.94 3.15
CA PRO A 616 -5.19 0.37 3.64
C PRO A 616 -4.04 0.44 2.62
N ASP A 617 -4.30 0.09 1.35
CA ASP A 617 -3.30 0.13 0.28
C ASP A 617 -2.72 1.54 0.10
N MET A 618 -3.58 2.56 0.11
CA MET A 618 -3.12 3.96 0.04
C MET A 618 -2.34 4.39 1.28
N GLY A 619 -2.63 3.82 2.45
CA GLY A 619 -1.81 3.98 3.65
C GLY A 619 -0.38 3.48 3.42
N ILE A 620 -0.24 2.29 2.80
CA ILE A 620 1.05 1.69 2.46
C ILE A 620 1.80 2.54 1.44
N VAL A 621 1.13 2.98 0.37
CA VAL A 621 1.71 3.86 -0.66
C VAL A 621 2.28 5.14 -0.01
N LYS A 622 1.54 5.75 0.93
CA LYS A 622 2.02 6.93 1.68
C LYS A 622 3.24 6.62 2.54
N LEU A 623 3.30 5.45 3.18
CA LEU A 623 4.46 5.02 3.98
C LEU A 623 5.70 4.82 3.10
N ILE A 624 5.53 4.13 1.96
CA ILE A 624 6.60 3.93 0.97
C ILE A 624 7.08 5.29 0.45
N HIS A 625 6.16 6.15 0.01
CA HIS A 625 6.51 7.48 -0.49
C HIS A 625 7.27 8.31 0.54
N ARG A 626 6.86 8.30 1.83
CA ARG A 626 7.58 8.98 2.91
C ARG A 626 9.00 8.41 3.11
N ALA A 627 9.17 7.10 3.02
CA ALA A 627 10.49 6.47 3.12
C ALA A 627 11.43 6.95 1.99
N MET A 628 10.89 7.37 0.85
CA MET A 628 11.63 7.74 -0.36
C MET A 628 11.87 9.25 -0.54
N GLN A 629 11.31 10.11 0.31
CA GLN A 629 11.34 11.58 0.14
C GLN A 629 12.74 12.22 0.09
N LYS A 630 13.78 11.50 0.52
CA LYS A 630 15.18 12.01 0.52
C LYS A 630 15.88 11.88 -0.83
N GLU A 631 15.22 11.37 -1.86
CA GLU A 631 15.86 10.98 -3.11
C GLU A 631 15.51 11.88 -4.30
N ARG A 632 16.43 11.97 -5.26
CA ARG A 632 16.27 12.80 -6.48
C ARG A 632 15.20 12.28 -7.45
N GLN A 633 14.89 10.98 -7.42
CA GLN A 633 13.97 10.32 -8.37
C GLN A 633 13.19 9.16 -7.70
N PRO A 634 12.24 9.44 -6.78
CA PRO A 634 11.57 8.41 -6.00
C PRO A 634 10.62 7.52 -6.83
N SER A 635 9.97 8.04 -7.87
CA SER A 635 8.96 7.30 -8.65
C SER A 635 9.49 6.05 -9.38
N HIS A 636 10.79 6.01 -9.68
CA HIS A 636 11.39 4.92 -10.44
C HIS A 636 11.63 3.64 -9.61
N LYS A 637 11.75 3.78 -8.29
CA LYS A 637 12.09 2.67 -7.36
C LYS A 637 10.87 1.89 -6.84
N LEU A 638 9.67 2.17 -7.34
CA LEU A 638 8.42 1.54 -6.90
C LEU A 638 7.77 0.77 -8.05
N PHE A 639 7.64 -0.55 -7.87
CA PHE A 639 6.99 -1.48 -8.79
C PHE A 639 5.63 -1.86 -8.25
N ILE A 640 4.58 -1.75 -9.06
CA ILE A 640 3.21 -2.12 -8.68
C ILE A 640 2.92 -3.51 -9.25
N ILE A 641 2.74 -4.48 -8.36
CA ILE A 641 2.52 -5.88 -8.70
C ILE A 641 1.05 -6.21 -8.45
N VAL A 642 0.25 -6.24 -9.50
CA VAL A 642 -1.15 -6.68 -9.45
C VAL A 642 -1.19 -8.19 -9.60
N ASN A 643 -1.24 -8.89 -8.47
CA ASN A 643 -1.27 -10.34 -8.42
C ASN A 643 -2.69 -10.89 -8.61
N PHE A 644 -2.86 -12.20 -8.78
CA PHE A 644 -4.13 -12.88 -9.09
C PHE A 644 -4.75 -12.42 -10.43
N ALA A 645 -3.91 -12.01 -11.38
CA ALA A 645 -4.35 -11.53 -12.69
C ALA A 645 -4.98 -12.62 -13.59
N ASP A 646 -4.80 -13.89 -13.23
CA ASP A 646 -5.49 -15.06 -13.81
C ASP A 646 -7.00 -15.05 -13.51
N THR A 647 -7.40 -14.37 -12.43
CA THR A 647 -8.80 -14.27 -12.01
C THR A 647 -9.54 -13.09 -12.66
N LEU A 648 -8.87 -12.33 -13.53
CA LEU A 648 -9.39 -11.14 -14.20
C LEU A 648 -9.61 -11.40 -15.69
N THR A 649 -10.75 -10.96 -16.20
CA THR A 649 -10.98 -10.84 -17.64
C THR A 649 -10.12 -9.74 -18.26
N VAL A 650 -9.98 -9.74 -19.59
CA VAL A 650 -9.24 -8.70 -20.33
C VAL A 650 -9.80 -7.30 -20.04
N GLN A 651 -11.12 -7.17 -20.02
CA GLN A 651 -11.78 -5.90 -19.74
C GLN A 651 -11.54 -5.42 -18.30
N GLU A 652 -11.66 -6.32 -17.32
CA GLU A 652 -11.38 -5.99 -15.92
C GLU A 652 -9.93 -5.56 -15.72
N ARG A 653 -8.98 -6.23 -16.39
CA ARG A 653 -7.57 -5.87 -16.36
C ARG A 653 -7.33 -4.44 -16.90
N ASN A 654 -7.96 -4.09 -18.02
CA ASN A 654 -7.87 -2.75 -18.60
C ASN A 654 -8.48 -1.68 -17.68
N ASN A 655 -9.60 -2.00 -17.04
CA ASN A 655 -10.24 -1.14 -16.05
C ASN A 655 -9.31 -0.89 -14.85
N VAL A 656 -8.76 -1.97 -14.27
CA VAL A 656 -7.80 -1.89 -13.16
C VAL A 656 -6.58 -1.07 -13.55
N TYR A 657 -6.00 -1.29 -14.73
CA TYR A 657 -4.85 -0.52 -15.21
C TYR A 657 -5.16 0.97 -15.31
N SER A 658 -6.28 1.32 -15.93
CA SER A 658 -6.73 2.72 -16.06
C SER A 658 -6.96 3.36 -14.68
N TYR A 659 -7.55 2.62 -13.74
CA TYR A 659 -7.78 3.08 -12.38
C TYR A 659 -6.47 3.32 -11.60
N LEU A 660 -5.48 2.45 -11.75
CA LEU A 660 -4.15 2.64 -11.17
C LEU A 660 -3.44 3.86 -11.77
N GLN A 661 -3.50 4.03 -13.10
CA GLN A 661 -2.92 5.20 -13.77
C GLN A 661 -3.53 6.51 -13.26
N GLU A 662 -4.86 6.55 -13.12
CA GLU A 662 -5.55 7.75 -12.63
C GLU A 662 -5.19 8.12 -11.19
N ASN A 663 -4.96 7.12 -10.33
CA ASN A 663 -4.81 7.34 -8.89
C ASN A 663 -3.36 7.40 -8.41
N LEU A 664 -2.42 6.76 -9.11
CA LEU A 664 -1.01 6.65 -8.71
C LEU A 664 -0.03 7.35 -9.67
N VAL A 665 -0.40 7.51 -10.94
CA VAL A 665 0.53 7.96 -12.00
C VAL A 665 0.31 9.42 -12.40
N LYS A 666 -0.93 9.94 -12.39
CA LYS A 666 -1.24 11.32 -12.84
C LYS A 666 -0.39 12.39 -12.11
N PRO A 667 0.03 13.50 -12.79
CA PRO A 667 1.00 14.48 -12.27
C PRO A 667 0.63 15.15 -10.94
N SER A 668 -0.67 15.32 -10.67
CA SER A 668 -1.16 15.88 -9.40
C SER A 668 -0.87 14.99 -8.18
N ARG A 669 -0.54 13.71 -8.41
CA ARG A 669 -0.18 12.72 -7.39
C ARG A 669 1.05 11.88 -7.74
N GLY A 670 1.77 12.15 -8.84
CA GLY A 670 2.68 11.19 -9.51
C GLY A 670 3.67 10.49 -8.58
N ILE A 671 3.29 9.32 -8.06
CA ILE A 671 4.08 8.51 -7.11
C ILE A 671 4.80 7.37 -7.85
N VAL A 672 4.30 6.96 -9.02
CA VAL A 672 4.75 5.76 -9.73
C VAL A 672 4.92 6.05 -11.22
N ASP A 673 5.96 5.48 -11.84
CA ASP A 673 6.13 5.43 -13.29
C ASP A 673 5.09 4.48 -13.94
N PRO A 674 4.34 4.90 -14.99
CA PRO A 674 3.38 4.03 -15.67
C PRO A 674 3.98 2.73 -16.21
N GLY A 675 5.28 2.71 -16.52
CA GLY A 675 6.01 1.52 -16.97
C GLY A 675 6.23 0.47 -15.88
N ASN A 676 5.98 0.81 -14.61
CA ASN A 676 6.25 -0.04 -13.46
C ASN A 676 5.01 -0.79 -12.93
N ILE A 677 3.91 -0.84 -13.68
CA ILE A 677 2.69 -1.59 -13.32
C ILE A 677 2.67 -2.96 -14.04
N PHE A 678 2.63 -4.04 -13.26
CA PHE A 678 2.69 -5.41 -13.75
C PHE A 678 1.52 -6.24 -13.25
N PHE A 679 0.86 -6.96 -14.17
CA PHE A 679 -0.18 -7.94 -13.84
C PHE A 679 0.43 -9.34 -13.90
N ILE A 680 0.35 -10.10 -12.82
CA ILE A 680 0.93 -11.44 -12.72
C ILE A 680 -0.04 -12.41 -12.04
N SER A 681 0.21 -13.70 -12.22
CA SER A 681 -0.25 -14.73 -11.29
C SER A 681 0.97 -15.40 -10.67
N ALA A 682 1.25 -15.07 -9.41
CA ALA A 682 2.37 -15.66 -8.69
C ALA A 682 2.23 -17.19 -8.57
N LEU A 683 1.00 -17.70 -8.48
CA LEU A 683 0.73 -19.13 -8.44
C LEU A 683 1.00 -19.79 -9.80
N ASP A 684 0.59 -19.18 -10.92
CA ASP A 684 0.90 -19.72 -12.25
C ASP A 684 2.41 -19.66 -12.55
N ALA A 685 3.10 -18.62 -12.08
CA ALA A 685 4.54 -18.54 -12.15
C ALA A 685 5.20 -19.64 -11.31
N LEU A 686 4.76 -19.79 -10.06
CA LEU A 686 5.24 -20.85 -9.17
C LEU A 686 4.95 -22.23 -9.74
N THR A 687 3.84 -22.42 -10.49
CA THR A 687 3.42 -23.70 -11.11
C THR A 687 3.89 -23.90 -12.55
N GLY A 688 4.65 -22.95 -13.11
CA GLY A 688 5.26 -23.05 -14.44
C GLY A 688 4.26 -22.89 -15.58
N ARG A 689 3.03 -22.46 -15.25
CA ARG A 689 1.95 -22.17 -16.19
C ARG A 689 2.10 -20.77 -16.80
N ASP A 690 2.72 -19.83 -16.09
CA ASP A 690 3.06 -18.50 -16.65
C ASP A 690 4.37 -18.54 -17.44
N ARG A 691 4.33 -18.14 -18.70
CA ARG A 691 5.49 -18.06 -19.60
C ARG A 691 5.82 -16.65 -20.09
N ILE A 692 5.01 -15.65 -19.73
CA ILE A 692 5.07 -14.32 -20.35
C ILE A 692 5.11 -13.20 -19.30
N ALA A 693 4.19 -13.20 -18.34
CA ALA A 693 4.03 -12.07 -17.43
C ALA A 693 5.14 -12.00 -16.38
N PHE A 694 5.38 -13.11 -15.67
CA PHE A 694 6.49 -13.23 -14.71
C PHE A 694 7.89 -13.00 -15.33
N PRO A 695 8.25 -13.58 -16.50
CA PRO A 695 9.55 -13.29 -17.11
C PRO A 695 9.71 -11.82 -17.50
N ARG A 696 8.63 -11.18 -17.97
CA ARG A 696 8.65 -9.75 -18.34
C ARG A 696 8.99 -8.86 -17.14
N ILE A 697 8.32 -9.07 -15.99
CA ILE A 697 8.66 -8.31 -14.78
C ILE A 697 10.08 -8.62 -14.31
N MET A 698 10.52 -9.88 -14.34
CA MET A 698 11.88 -10.23 -13.94
C MET A 698 12.94 -9.57 -14.81
N LYS A 699 12.70 -9.47 -16.12
CA LYS A 699 13.56 -8.73 -17.04
C LYS A 699 13.62 -7.24 -16.66
N HIS A 700 12.46 -6.60 -16.48
CA HIS A 700 12.39 -5.16 -16.14
C HIS A 700 13.02 -4.86 -14.78
N LEU A 701 12.72 -5.67 -13.77
CA LEU A 701 13.30 -5.55 -12.43
C LEU A 701 14.83 -5.71 -12.48
N LYS A 702 15.33 -6.67 -13.26
CA LYS A 702 16.77 -6.89 -13.46
C LYS A 702 17.46 -5.71 -14.15
N GLU A 703 16.87 -5.18 -15.22
CA GLU A 703 17.38 -4.01 -15.93
C GLU A 703 17.40 -2.78 -15.02
N HIS A 704 16.35 -2.59 -14.22
CA HIS A 704 16.26 -1.47 -13.31
C HIS A 704 17.20 -1.56 -12.10
N ILE A 705 17.32 -2.74 -11.49
CA ILE A 705 18.34 -3.00 -10.45
C ILE A 705 19.72 -2.73 -11.03
N TRP A 706 20.00 -3.17 -12.27
CA TRP A 706 21.28 -2.89 -12.94
C TRP A 706 21.54 -1.39 -13.09
N GLU A 707 20.56 -0.61 -13.57
CA GLU A 707 20.69 0.84 -13.73
C GLU A 707 20.95 1.55 -12.39
N LEU A 708 20.12 1.28 -11.39
CA LEU A 708 20.20 1.97 -10.10
C LEU A 708 21.40 1.54 -9.25
N ARG A 709 21.71 0.23 -9.24
CA ARG A 709 22.79 -0.32 -8.43
C ARG A 709 24.15 -0.13 -9.09
N CYS A 710 24.28 -0.42 -10.39
CA CYS A 710 25.60 -0.46 -11.04
C CYS A 710 25.93 0.82 -11.81
N ALA A 711 25.04 1.32 -12.67
CA ALA A 711 25.38 2.46 -13.54
C ALA A 711 25.64 3.76 -12.76
N ASN A 712 24.95 3.96 -11.64
CA ASN A 712 25.12 5.15 -10.80
C ASN A 712 26.11 4.93 -9.65
N ASN A 713 26.03 3.84 -8.88
CA ASN A 713 26.90 3.68 -7.70
C ASN A 713 28.30 3.16 -8.04
N TYR A 714 28.44 2.18 -8.95
CA TYR A 714 29.77 1.63 -9.26
C TYR A 714 30.62 2.62 -10.06
N ARG A 715 30.03 3.49 -10.89
CA ARG A 715 30.79 4.59 -11.53
C ARG A 715 31.36 5.56 -10.50
N VAL A 716 30.53 6.03 -9.57
CA VAL A 716 30.98 6.92 -8.48
C VAL A 716 32.05 6.24 -7.62
N PHE A 717 31.89 4.94 -7.34
CA PHE A 717 32.89 4.15 -6.64
C PHE A 717 34.22 4.09 -7.40
N MET A 718 34.18 3.74 -8.69
CA MET A 718 35.36 3.65 -9.55
C MET A 718 36.06 5.00 -9.68
N GLU A 719 35.33 6.12 -9.73
CA GLU A 719 35.91 7.47 -9.68
C GLU A 719 36.61 7.74 -8.35
N ASN A 720 35.99 7.39 -7.21
CA ASN A 720 36.58 7.57 -5.90
C ASN A 720 37.83 6.69 -5.70
N PHE A 721 37.84 5.47 -6.26
CA PHE A 721 39.03 4.62 -6.28
C PHE A 721 40.19 5.28 -7.03
N LYS A 722 39.93 5.88 -8.20
CA LYS A 722 40.94 6.60 -8.98
C LYS A 722 41.50 7.78 -8.19
N LYS A 723 40.66 8.51 -7.43
CA LYS A 723 41.07 9.62 -6.56
C LYS A 723 41.89 9.17 -5.35
N ALA A 724 41.71 7.94 -4.86
CA ALA A 724 42.38 7.42 -3.67
C ALA A 724 43.81 6.93 -3.92
N MET A 725 44.20 6.67 -5.17
CA MET A 725 45.55 6.22 -5.51
C MET A 725 46.62 7.27 -5.18
N PRO A 726 47.86 6.89 -4.82
CA PRO A 726 48.98 7.80 -4.54
C PRO A 726 49.57 8.36 -5.85
N VAL A 727 48.70 8.77 -6.76
CA VAL A 727 49.00 9.70 -7.85
C VAL A 727 48.73 11.10 -7.30
N GLN A 728 49.35 11.45 -6.17
CA GLN A 728 49.54 12.86 -5.88
C GLN A 728 50.75 13.32 -6.70
N ILE A 729 50.49 13.62 -7.98
CA ILE A 729 51.02 14.88 -8.49
C ILE A 729 50.57 15.89 -7.45
N ASP A 730 51.48 16.43 -6.66
CA ASP A 730 51.16 17.52 -5.76
C ASP A 730 50.39 18.55 -6.60
N PRO A 731 49.11 18.82 -6.31
CA PRO A 731 48.42 19.94 -6.94
C PRO A 731 49.10 21.27 -6.57
N ASN A 732 50.19 21.27 -5.81
CA ASN A 732 51.11 22.39 -5.59
C ASN A 732 52.53 22.19 -6.14
N SER A 733 52.86 21.11 -6.87
CA SER A 733 54.11 21.09 -7.65
C SER A 733 53.94 22.07 -8.80
N GLN A 734 54.57 23.24 -8.67
CA GLN A 734 54.29 24.38 -9.55
C GLN A 734 54.54 24.10 -11.03
N ASP A 735 55.27 23.06 -11.42
CA ASP A 735 55.50 22.76 -12.84
C ASP A 735 54.48 21.78 -13.44
N ALA A 736 54.07 20.72 -12.73
CA ALA A 736 53.01 19.82 -13.20
C ALA A 736 51.60 20.40 -12.97
N ASN A 737 51.42 21.22 -11.92
CA ASN A 737 50.21 22.00 -11.72
C ASN A 737 50.08 23.11 -12.77
N LYS A 738 51.18 23.70 -13.27
CA LYS A 738 51.13 24.61 -14.42
C LYS A 738 50.69 23.88 -15.69
N GLU A 739 51.29 22.75 -16.05
CA GLU A 739 50.89 22.01 -17.26
C GLU A 739 49.47 21.43 -17.17
N ASN A 740 49.06 20.91 -16.02
CA ASN A 740 47.68 20.44 -15.79
C ASN A 740 46.69 21.58 -15.69
N GLN A 741 47.01 22.73 -15.10
CA GLN A 741 46.14 23.91 -15.10
C GLN A 741 46.09 24.55 -16.49
N LEU A 742 47.18 24.50 -17.27
CA LEU A 742 47.21 24.91 -18.67
C LEU A 742 46.35 23.98 -19.54
N ALA A 743 46.42 22.66 -19.32
CA ALA A 743 45.61 21.66 -20.03
C ALA A 743 44.13 21.70 -19.61
N LEU A 744 43.86 21.87 -18.31
CA LEU A 744 42.52 22.04 -17.76
C LEU A 744 41.91 23.35 -18.26
N LEU A 745 42.64 24.46 -18.22
CA LEU A 745 42.22 25.74 -18.78
C LEU A 745 41.91 25.59 -20.27
N LYS A 746 42.78 24.91 -21.05
CA LYS A 746 42.55 24.68 -22.48
C LYS A 746 41.27 23.86 -22.73
N ASN A 747 41.04 22.81 -21.94
CA ASN A 747 39.84 21.98 -22.05
C ASN A 747 38.57 22.71 -21.59
N GLU A 748 38.66 23.50 -20.52
CA GLU A 748 37.54 24.30 -20.01
C GLU A 748 37.19 25.44 -20.96
N VAL A 749 38.18 26.11 -21.55
CA VAL A 749 37.98 27.12 -22.60
C VAL A 749 37.34 26.47 -23.83
N GLN A 750 37.83 25.31 -24.27
CA GLN A 750 37.18 24.58 -25.38
C GLN A 750 35.74 24.19 -25.05
N THR A 751 35.49 23.67 -23.85
CA THR A 751 34.15 23.28 -23.40
C THR A 751 33.22 24.49 -23.29
N LEU A 752 33.73 25.61 -22.76
CA LEU A 752 32.99 26.87 -22.64
C LEU A 752 32.64 27.43 -24.01
N LEU A 753 33.61 27.49 -24.94
CA LEU A 753 33.39 27.92 -26.32
C LEU A 753 32.34 27.04 -27.01
N VAL A 754 32.40 25.71 -26.86
CA VAL A 754 31.38 24.79 -27.41
C VAL A 754 30.00 25.06 -26.81
N LYS A 755 29.90 25.23 -25.49
CA LYS A 755 28.61 25.53 -24.81
C LYS A 755 28.05 26.88 -25.24
N ILE A 756 28.89 27.90 -25.39
CA ILE A 756 28.47 29.22 -25.87
C ILE A 756 28.01 29.13 -27.32
N LYS A 757 28.74 28.44 -28.20
CA LYS A 757 28.30 28.18 -29.58
C LYS A 757 26.95 27.48 -29.64
N GLN A 758 26.77 26.43 -28.83
CA GLN A 758 25.49 25.72 -28.76
C GLN A 758 24.36 26.64 -28.28
N ARG A 759 24.63 27.50 -27.29
CA ARG A 759 23.63 28.43 -26.76
C ARG A 759 23.30 29.53 -27.76
N MET A 760 24.30 30.09 -28.44
CA MET A 760 24.12 31.08 -29.52
C MET A 760 23.35 30.48 -30.69
N ALA A 761 23.71 29.27 -31.13
CA ALA A 761 22.99 28.55 -32.19
C ALA A 761 21.52 28.27 -31.81
N TYR A 762 21.26 27.85 -30.57
CA TYR A 762 19.88 27.68 -30.06
C TYR A 762 19.10 29.00 -30.18
N TRP A 763 19.66 30.12 -29.72
CA TRP A 763 18.97 31.40 -29.78
C TRP A 763 18.82 31.94 -31.21
N GLN A 764 19.78 31.64 -32.08
CA GLN A 764 19.71 31.95 -33.50
C GLN A 764 18.58 31.16 -34.18
N GLU A 765 18.41 29.88 -33.82
CA GLU A 765 17.28 29.05 -34.27
C GLU A 765 15.94 29.53 -33.72
N GLN A 766 15.89 29.97 -32.45
CA GLN A 766 14.68 30.57 -31.90
C GLN A 766 14.31 31.85 -32.66
N ILE A 767 15.29 32.72 -32.94
CA ILE A 767 15.03 33.96 -33.68
C ILE A 767 14.60 33.70 -35.12
N THR A 768 15.17 32.71 -35.81
CA THR A 768 14.73 32.36 -37.18
C THR A 768 13.33 31.75 -37.21
N SER A 769 12.87 31.17 -36.09
CA SER A 769 11.50 30.65 -35.96
C SER A 769 10.43 31.73 -35.75
N PHE A 770 10.81 32.99 -35.52
CA PHE A 770 9.86 34.08 -35.31
C PHE A 770 9.15 34.44 -36.61
N ASN A 771 7.82 34.46 -36.59
CA ASN A 771 7.01 34.60 -37.80
C ASN A 771 6.24 35.92 -37.85
N ASN A 772 6.08 36.61 -36.72
CA ASN A 772 5.29 37.83 -36.62
C ASN A 772 5.86 38.79 -35.57
N GLN A 773 5.43 40.06 -35.63
CA GLN A 773 5.86 41.11 -34.71
C GLN A 773 5.65 40.76 -33.23
N GLU A 774 4.63 39.97 -32.91
CA GLU A 774 4.35 39.50 -31.54
C GLU A 774 5.39 38.49 -31.04
N ASP A 775 6.07 37.72 -31.91
CA ASP A 775 7.20 36.87 -31.51
C ASP A 775 8.40 37.71 -31.03
N PHE A 776 8.71 38.80 -31.75
CA PHE A 776 9.80 39.71 -31.38
C PHE A 776 9.47 40.52 -30.13
N ARG A 777 8.20 40.93 -29.97
CA ARG A 777 7.71 41.55 -28.75
C ARG A 777 7.76 40.57 -27.58
N GLY A 778 7.39 39.32 -27.81
CA GLY A 778 7.53 38.23 -26.83
C GLY A 778 8.97 37.99 -26.41
N PHE A 779 9.91 37.98 -27.36
CA PHE A 779 11.33 37.86 -27.07
C PHE A 779 11.86 39.07 -26.28
N ARG A 780 11.31 40.27 -26.51
CA ARG A 780 11.66 41.46 -25.71
C ARG A 780 11.11 41.41 -24.28
N GLU A 781 9.83 41.08 -24.13
CA GLU A 781 9.06 41.27 -22.89
C GLU A 781 8.92 39.99 -22.05
N GLY A 782 9.29 38.82 -22.59
CA GLY A 782 9.09 37.50 -21.97
C GLY A 782 7.65 37.00 -22.00
N GLN A 783 6.76 37.73 -22.68
CA GLN A 783 5.34 37.38 -22.83
C GLN A 783 4.85 37.70 -24.23
N LYS A 784 4.16 36.74 -24.86
CA LYS A 784 3.54 36.90 -26.17
C LYS A 784 2.02 36.80 -26.07
N SER A 785 1.30 37.66 -26.80
CA SER A 785 -0.14 37.56 -26.95
C SER A 785 -0.54 36.54 -28.03
N ILE A 786 -1.35 35.54 -27.68
CA ILE A 786 -1.84 34.52 -28.61
C ILE A 786 -3.37 34.59 -28.71
N LYS A 787 -3.91 34.49 -29.93
CA LYS A 787 -5.36 34.44 -30.18
C LYS A 787 -5.94 33.07 -29.81
N LYS A 788 -7.08 33.03 -29.11
CA LYS A 788 -7.79 31.80 -28.68
C LYS A 788 -9.21 31.73 -29.28
N GLY A 789 -9.67 30.51 -29.54
CA GLY A 789 -11.01 30.21 -30.06
C GLY A 789 -11.10 30.11 -31.58
N PHE A 790 -12.13 29.42 -32.09
CA PHE A 790 -12.34 29.11 -33.52
C PHE A 790 -12.40 30.36 -34.43
N LEU A 791 -12.69 31.54 -33.87
CA LEU A 791 -12.74 32.83 -34.57
C LEU A 791 -11.59 33.79 -34.20
N GLY A 792 -10.67 33.39 -33.30
CA GLY A 792 -9.50 34.20 -32.92
C GLY A 792 -9.80 35.54 -32.22
N LEU A 793 -10.96 35.68 -31.58
CA LEU A 793 -11.46 36.94 -31.01
C LEU A 793 -10.99 37.20 -29.56
N SER A 794 -10.50 36.21 -28.82
CA SER A 794 -9.91 36.42 -27.48
C SER A 794 -8.39 36.34 -27.54
N ARG A 795 -7.68 37.15 -26.74
CA ARG A 795 -6.22 37.14 -26.62
C ARG A 795 -5.82 36.68 -25.23
N THR A 796 -4.87 35.75 -25.14
CA THR A 796 -4.27 35.30 -23.87
C THR A 796 -2.77 35.49 -23.90
N SER A 797 -2.20 36.07 -22.84
CA SER A 797 -0.75 36.19 -22.68
C SER A 797 -0.15 34.84 -22.32
N VAL A 798 0.92 34.45 -23.00
CA VAL A 798 1.69 33.23 -22.73
C VAL A 798 3.15 33.62 -22.53
N THR A 799 3.78 33.08 -21.48
CA THR A 799 5.20 33.28 -21.19
C THR A 799 6.05 32.61 -22.27
N VAL A 800 7.02 33.35 -22.81
CA VAL A 800 7.96 32.87 -23.83
C VAL A 800 9.39 33.25 -23.45
N PRO A 801 10.41 32.50 -23.91
CA PRO A 801 11.81 32.83 -23.63
C PRO A 801 12.18 34.24 -24.13
N SER A 802 12.83 35.03 -23.28
CA SER A 802 13.17 36.43 -23.53
C SER A 802 14.64 36.68 -23.84
N CYS A 803 14.97 37.88 -24.30
CA CYS A 803 16.33 38.37 -24.47
C CYS A 803 17.08 38.44 -23.13
N GLN A 804 16.37 38.57 -22.01
CA GLN A 804 16.94 38.50 -20.67
C GLN A 804 17.25 37.06 -20.27
N ASP A 805 16.43 36.09 -20.66
CA ASP A 805 16.76 34.67 -20.48
C ASP A 805 17.97 34.27 -21.32
N MET A 806 18.10 34.86 -22.52
CA MET A 806 19.27 34.70 -23.37
C MET A 806 20.53 35.23 -22.69
N SER A 807 20.56 36.52 -22.30
CA SER A 807 21.72 37.13 -21.65
C SER A 807 22.07 36.42 -20.34
N THR A 808 21.08 36.11 -19.50
CA THR A 808 21.29 35.37 -18.24
C THR A 808 21.92 34.01 -18.49
N SER A 809 21.42 33.25 -19.47
CA SER A 809 21.95 31.91 -19.74
C SER A 809 23.39 31.90 -20.26
N ILE A 810 23.82 32.98 -20.93
CA ILE A 810 25.19 33.13 -21.43
C ILE A 810 26.10 33.71 -20.34
N ASN A 811 25.65 34.77 -19.65
CA ASN A 811 26.39 35.42 -18.58
C ASN A 811 26.62 34.48 -17.40
N MET A 812 25.70 33.56 -17.09
CA MET A 812 25.93 32.51 -16.09
C MET A 812 27.14 31.64 -16.44
N LEU A 813 27.28 31.19 -17.69
CA LEU A 813 28.41 30.37 -18.13
C LEU A 813 29.74 31.15 -18.03
N LEU A 814 29.72 32.43 -18.40
CA LEU A 814 30.88 33.32 -18.31
C LEU A 814 31.26 33.62 -16.85
N ASN A 815 30.28 33.85 -15.99
CA ASN A 815 30.48 34.11 -14.56
C ASN A 815 30.95 32.88 -13.81
N ASP A 816 30.43 31.68 -14.13
CA ASP A 816 30.90 30.43 -13.54
C ASP A 816 32.38 30.18 -13.89
N PHE A 817 32.77 30.42 -15.15
CA PHE A 817 34.16 30.32 -15.59
C PHE A 817 35.04 31.38 -14.89
N HIS A 818 34.60 32.64 -14.89
CA HIS A 818 35.33 33.72 -14.24
C HIS A 818 35.49 33.51 -12.72
N HIS A 819 34.44 33.09 -12.02
CA HIS A 819 34.47 32.79 -10.59
C HIS A 819 35.46 31.67 -10.27
N LYS A 820 35.51 30.64 -11.12
CA LYS A 820 36.44 29.51 -10.95
C LYS A 820 37.91 29.93 -11.09
N TRP A 821 38.19 30.91 -11.96
CA TRP A 821 39.55 31.39 -12.24
C TRP A 821 39.87 32.75 -11.60
N LYS A 822 38.99 33.27 -10.73
CA LYS A 822 39.05 34.61 -10.13
C LYS A 822 40.38 34.96 -9.46
N THR A 823 41.04 33.96 -8.88
CA THR A 823 42.34 34.09 -8.21
C THR A 823 43.51 34.38 -9.18
N HIS A 824 43.29 34.20 -10.48
CA HIS A 824 44.28 34.39 -11.57
C HIS A 824 43.88 35.49 -12.56
N THR A 825 42.76 36.20 -12.33
CA THR A 825 42.20 37.21 -13.26
C THR A 825 41.99 38.56 -12.57
N SER A 826 42.77 38.90 -11.55
CA SER A 826 42.47 39.94 -10.56
C SER A 826 42.12 41.36 -11.08
N ASP A 827 42.34 41.65 -12.37
CA ASP A 827 42.02 42.94 -13.00
C ASP A 827 41.10 42.83 -14.25
N LEU A 828 40.58 41.63 -14.57
CA LEU A 828 39.71 41.41 -15.74
C LEU A 828 38.24 41.36 -15.34
N THR A 829 37.41 42.19 -16.00
CA THR A 829 35.96 42.07 -15.95
C THR A 829 35.49 41.11 -17.05
N PRO A 830 34.68 40.08 -16.74
CA PRO A 830 34.15 39.19 -17.78
C PRO A 830 33.25 39.99 -18.72
N TYR A 831 33.33 39.70 -20.03
CA TYR A 831 32.42 40.30 -21.00
C TYR A 831 30.98 39.95 -20.65
N GLU A 832 30.14 40.95 -20.43
CA GLU A 832 28.74 40.76 -20.10
C GLU A 832 27.88 41.07 -21.32
N VAL A 833 27.01 40.12 -21.70
CA VAL A 833 26.02 40.35 -22.74
C VAL A 833 24.99 41.33 -22.20
N ASN A 834 25.14 42.60 -22.58
CA ASN A 834 24.26 43.67 -22.15
C ASN A 834 22.88 43.54 -22.80
N THR A 835 21.87 43.25 -21.97
CA THR A 835 20.47 43.08 -22.39
C THR A 835 19.86 44.37 -22.94
N THR A 836 20.28 45.54 -22.44
CA THR A 836 19.75 46.86 -22.82
C THR A 836 20.07 47.20 -24.28
N SER A 837 21.26 46.85 -24.77
CA SER A 837 21.62 47.09 -26.18
C SER A 837 20.78 46.25 -27.15
N LEU A 838 20.49 44.99 -26.76
CA LEU A 838 19.62 44.11 -27.54
C LEU A 838 18.17 44.57 -27.49
N GLN A 839 17.67 44.99 -26.33
CA GLN A 839 16.33 45.55 -26.18
C GLN A 839 16.14 46.79 -27.05
N ASN A 840 17.09 47.74 -27.03
CA ASN A 840 17.04 48.94 -27.88
C ASN A 840 17.06 48.58 -29.38
N THR A 841 17.82 47.55 -29.76
CA THR A 841 17.83 47.04 -31.15
C THR A 841 16.45 46.46 -31.52
N ILE A 842 15.82 45.73 -30.62
CA ILE A 842 14.47 45.17 -30.83
C ILE A 842 13.43 46.31 -30.89
N ASP A 843 13.53 47.36 -30.06
CA ASP A 843 12.64 48.53 -30.14
C ASP A 843 12.63 49.17 -31.52
N HIS A 844 13.82 49.51 -32.03
CA HIS A 844 13.94 50.12 -33.35
C HIS A 844 13.46 49.20 -34.47
N LEU A 845 13.56 47.88 -34.30
CA LEU A 845 12.99 46.91 -35.23
C LEU A 845 11.45 46.86 -35.14
N LEU A 846 10.88 47.07 -33.96
CA LEU A 846 9.43 47.06 -33.74
C LEU A 846 8.75 48.35 -34.25
N GLU A 847 9.46 49.50 -34.26
CA GLU A 847 8.95 50.78 -34.79
C GLU A 847 8.68 50.74 -36.30
N ASN A 848 9.50 50.02 -37.08
CA ASN A 848 9.39 49.88 -38.53
C ASN A 848 9.56 48.42 -38.98
N PHE A 849 8.67 47.55 -38.49
CA PHE A 849 8.82 46.09 -38.58
C PHE A 849 8.79 45.54 -40.01
N LYS A 850 9.90 44.91 -40.41
CA LYS A 850 10.00 44.05 -41.60
C LYS A 850 10.67 42.74 -41.20
N LEU A 851 10.00 41.61 -41.39
CA LEU A 851 10.41 40.29 -40.90
C LEU A 851 11.85 39.91 -41.33
N THR A 852 12.15 40.02 -42.62
CA THR A 852 13.48 39.71 -43.17
C THR A 852 14.57 40.64 -42.63
N ARG A 853 14.25 41.92 -42.44
CA ARG A 853 15.18 42.90 -41.85
C ARG A 853 15.44 42.62 -40.37
N ALA A 854 14.40 42.22 -39.62
CA ALA A 854 14.50 41.90 -38.20
C ALA A 854 15.34 40.64 -37.96
N HIS A 855 15.11 39.56 -38.75
CA HIS A 855 15.97 38.37 -38.70
C HIS A 855 17.43 38.71 -39.03
N SER A 856 17.67 39.44 -40.12
CA SER A 856 19.03 39.80 -40.54
C SER A 856 19.78 40.58 -39.45
N ILE A 857 19.14 41.58 -38.84
CA ILE A 857 19.78 42.44 -37.83
C ILE A 857 20.01 41.68 -36.52
N LEU A 858 19.07 40.86 -36.06
CA LEU A 858 19.24 40.09 -34.82
C LEU A 858 20.23 38.95 -34.99
N SER A 859 20.24 38.26 -36.13
CA SER A 859 21.27 37.25 -36.44
C SER A 859 22.65 37.89 -36.53
N GLN A 860 22.77 39.08 -37.13
CA GLN A 860 24.03 39.83 -37.16
C GLN A 860 24.46 40.25 -35.75
N TYR A 861 23.52 40.70 -34.91
CA TYR A 861 23.82 41.04 -33.52
C TYR A 861 24.36 39.83 -32.75
N ILE A 862 23.71 38.67 -32.86
CA ILE A 862 24.17 37.43 -32.19
C ILE A 862 25.57 37.05 -32.66
N ASN A 863 25.83 37.07 -33.97
CA ASN A 863 27.16 36.73 -34.50
C ASN A 863 28.24 37.71 -33.99
N ILE A 864 27.92 39.00 -33.88
CA ILE A 864 28.84 40.01 -33.30
C ILE A 864 29.07 39.73 -31.81
N GLN A 865 28.03 39.40 -31.05
CA GLN A 865 28.16 39.08 -29.63
C GLN A 865 28.98 37.80 -29.43
N GLU A 866 28.76 36.77 -30.25
CA GLU A 866 29.52 35.53 -30.21
C GLU A 866 31.01 35.80 -30.42
N SER A 867 31.36 36.55 -31.47
CA SER A 867 32.76 36.92 -31.74
C SER A 867 33.41 37.71 -30.60
N ARG A 868 32.67 38.65 -29.97
CA ARG A 868 33.17 39.42 -28.81
C ARG A 868 33.38 38.54 -27.58
N ILE A 869 32.48 37.61 -27.33
CA ILE A 869 32.59 36.66 -26.23
C ILE A 869 33.77 35.72 -26.44
N GLU A 870 33.94 35.18 -27.65
CA GLU A 870 35.10 34.35 -28.00
C GLU A 870 36.41 35.10 -27.79
N SER A 871 36.49 36.36 -28.25
CA SER A 871 37.66 37.22 -28.01
C SER A 871 37.94 37.40 -26.52
N SER A 872 36.91 37.72 -25.73
CA SER A 872 37.04 37.92 -24.28
C SER A 872 37.50 36.64 -23.57
N ILE A 873 37.00 35.47 -23.96
CA ILE A 873 37.44 34.18 -23.41
C ILE A 873 38.90 33.91 -23.74
N ASN A 874 39.31 34.18 -24.98
CA ASN A 874 40.71 34.01 -25.40
C ASN A 874 41.65 34.99 -24.68
N ASP A 875 41.22 36.22 -24.44
CA ASP A 875 41.98 37.21 -23.67
C ASP A 875 42.11 36.80 -22.19
N MET A 876 41.03 36.30 -21.58
CA MET A 876 41.06 35.74 -20.23
C MET A 876 41.98 34.51 -20.17
N GLU A 877 41.90 33.61 -21.15
CA GLU A 877 42.80 32.45 -21.26
C GLU A 877 44.26 32.91 -21.31
N ARG A 878 44.58 33.91 -22.14
CA ARG A 878 45.93 34.45 -22.27
C ARG A 878 46.45 35.05 -20.97
N GLN A 879 45.63 35.80 -20.25
CA GLN A 879 46.03 36.43 -18.99
C GLN A 879 46.22 35.40 -17.87
N ILE A 880 45.33 34.40 -17.77
CA ILE A 880 45.47 33.28 -16.83
C ILE A 880 46.78 32.53 -17.11
N LYS A 881 47.10 32.27 -18.39
CA LYS A 881 48.37 31.64 -18.80
C LYS A 881 49.61 32.44 -18.37
N ILE A 882 49.54 33.77 -18.36
CA ILE A 882 50.64 34.66 -17.93
C ILE A 882 50.78 34.61 -16.40
N ASN A 883 49.68 34.74 -15.67
CA ASN A 883 49.67 34.77 -14.21
C ASN A 883 50.06 33.42 -13.58
N LEU A 884 49.79 32.32 -14.28
CA LEU A 884 50.25 30.98 -13.91
C LEU A 884 51.78 30.82 -14.04
N LYS A 885 52.47 31.64 -14.84
CA LYS A 885 53.93 31.55 -15.05
C LYS A 885 54.77 32.36 -14.06
N SER A 886 54.19 33.31 -13.32
CA SER A 886 54.95 34.36 -12.60
C SER A 886 55.07 34.22 -11.06
N LYS A 887 54.54 33.17 -10.43
CA LYS A 887 54.69 32.94 -8.97
C LYS A 887 55.59 31.74 -8.66
N ALA A 888 56.67 31.99 -7.93
CA ALA A 888 57.48 31.02 -7.14
C ALA A 888 57.61 31.60 -5.70
N PRO A 889 57.66 30.81 -4.60
CA PRO A 889 58.81 29.94 -4.29
C PRO A 889 58.54 28.60 -3.54
N GLU A 890 59.63 27.78 -3.52
CA GLU A 890 60.16 26.69 -2.66
C GLU A 890 59.37 25.44 -2.17
N PRO A 891 60.00 24.23 -2.16
CA PRO A 891 59.31 22.95 -1.99
C PRO A 891 59.64 22.20 -0.68
N GLU A 892 58.62 21.64 -0.03
CA GLU A 892 58.78 20.43 0.82
C GLU A 892 58.28 19.21 0.04
N ARG A 893 59.21 18.46 -0.57
CA ARG A 893 58.89 17.25 -1.34
C ARG A 893 58.73 16.05 -0.41
N GLN A 894 57.55 15.41 -0.44
CA GLN A 894 57.47 13.97 -0.24
C GLN A 894 57.61 13.31 -1.62
N ASN A 895 58.82 12.85 -1.96
CA ASN A 895 59.10 12.16 -3.21
C ASN A 895 58.31 10.85 -3.28
N ILE A 896 57.26 10.79 -4.12
CA ILE A 896 56.62 9.54 -4.51
C ILE A 896 57.62 8.75 -5.35
N SER A 897 57.90 7.51 -4.97
CA SER A 897 58.80 6.64 -5.73
C SER A 897 58.30 6.43 -7.17
N PRO A 898 59.15 6.50 -8.21
CA PRO A 898 58.77 6.21 -9.60
C PRO A 898 58.05 4.86 -9.75
N THR A 899 58.46 3.88 -8.95
CA THR A 899 57.84 2.55 -8.89
C THR A 899 56.39 2.62 -8.42
N ALA A 900 56.09 3.42 -7.38
CA ALA A 900 54.73 3.58 -6.86
C ALA A 900 53.81 4.28 -7.88
N LEU A 901 54.34 5.24 -8.64
CA LEU A 901 53.60 5.99 -9.66
C LEU A 901 53.24 5.11 -10.86
N ILE A 902 54.15 4.24 -11.30
CA ILE A 902 53.89 3.24 -12.34
C ILE A 902 52.80 2.26 -11.88
N ILE A 903 52.92 1.74 -10.67
CA ILE A 903 51.96 0.78 -10.08
C ILE A 903 50.57 1.42 -9.93
N ALA A 904 50.48 2.66 -9.47
CA ALA A 904 49.21 3.38 -9.36
C ALA A 904 48.51 3.56 -10.72
N HIS A 905 49.25 3.94 -11.77
CA HIS A 905 48.71 4.01 -13.14
C HIS A 905 48.26 2.66 -13.67
N GLN A 906 48.96 1.57 -13.34
CA GLN A 906 48.54 0.22 -13.71
C GLN A 906 47.19 -0.15 -13.09
N TYR A 907 46.98 0.13 -11.79
CA TYR A 907 45.68 -0.13 -11.15
C TYR A 907 44.56 0.76 -11.69
N ILE A 908 44.84 2.03 -12.02
CA ILE A 908 43.88 2.91 -12.69
C ILE A 908 43.50 2.37 -14.08
N ALA A 909 44.49 1.91 -14.87
CA ALA A 909 44.25 1.32 -16.18
C ALA A 909 43.41 0.03 -16.09
N LYS A 910 43.73 -0.85 -15.13
CA LYS A 910 42.92 -2.05 -14.84
C LYS A 910 41.49 -1.70 -14.44
N MET A 911 41.30 -0.65 -13.62
CA MET A 911 39.96 -0.19 -13.23
C MET A 911 39.18 0.40 -14.41
N ASN A 912 39.84 1.18 -15.28
CA ASN A 912 39.23 1.71 -16.51
C ASN A 912 38.85 0.59 -17.50
N GLN A 913 39.68 -0.45 -17.60
CA GLN A 913 39.36 -1.63 -18.40
C GLN A 913 38.14 -2.36 -17.82
N LEU A 914 38.09 -2.57 -16.51
CA LEU A 914 36.93 -3.17 -15.85
C LEU A 914 35.67 -2.31 -16.03
N GLU A 915 35.78 -0.99 -15.95
CA GLU A 915 34.70 -0.05 -16.27
C GLU A 915 34.22 -0.22 -17.71
N LYS A 916 35.13 -0.30 -18.68
CA LYS A 916 34.80 -0.53 -20.09
C LYS A 916 34.23 -1.92 -20.35
N GLU A 917 34.67 -2.97 -19.67
CA GLU A 917 34.08 -4.31 -19.79
C GLU A 917 32.68 -4.38 -19.15
N THR A 918 32.47 -3.63 -18.06
CA THR A 918 31.21 -3.61 -17.30
C THR A 918 30.14 -2.73 -17.98
N PHE A 919 30.54 -1.58 -18.50
CA PHE A 919 29.65 -0.56 -19.07
C PHE A 919 29.79 -0.38 -20.59
N GLY A 920 30.86 -0.86 -21.21
CA GLY A 920 31.17 -0.70 -22.63
C GLY A 920 30.45 -1.71 -23.51
N SER A 921 29.27 -1.30 -23.97
CA SER A 921 28.61 -1.61 -25.25
C SER A 921 27.20 -1.04 -25.13
N ILE A 922 27.13 0.28 -24.94
CA ILE A 922 25.95 1.08 -25.22
C ILE A 922 26.34 1.90 -26.43
N GLN A 923 26.26 1.30 -27.61
CA GLN A 923 26.01 2.11 -28.80
C GLN A 923 24.61 2.73 -28.61
N GLN A 924 24.55 4.05 -28.81
CA GLN A 924 23.36 4.90 -28.71
C GLN A 924 22.17 4.35 -29.48
#